data_AF-A0A813AE90-F1
#
_entry.id   AF-A0A813AE90-F1
#
_cell.length_a   1.000
_cell.length_b   1.000
_cell.length_c   1.000
_cell.angle_alpha   90.00
_cell.angle_beta   90.00
_cell.angle_gamma   90.00
#
_symmetry.space_group_name_H-M   'P 1'
#
loop_
_entity.id
_entity.type
_entity.pdbx_description
1 polymer ?
#
loop_
_entity_poly.entity_id
_entity_poly.type
_entity_poly.pdbx_seq_one_letter_code
_entity_poly.pdbx_strand_id
1 'polypeptide(L)'
;MMLGVPASATAAVDLEGPRRTQVRNSLLGNGFHIPSIMCILSLLVCLCDAKPRLLQPSPDWELRARLHHTVWEPGFLESLPDLLGPEDVVRDMRSQFPRIPVPDSVWHDVSRRLHSCNLLLPQAFTAFARGRGLQWDVLPPHALSARDRTRVFAGNGGQRFSSESARGLDFVLPPGLGKHDHMRHAAELPSPFAPRPWPEVDVAFVAESIRVWRHDLPLLASRQRHVLRTLCVAVKPLLLVLDKFRCESSKRVASLKNPAFLACITALLRWPDFQQAEQFVLGFPIVGSLDHSGVFRHVSCGGDDFEDPESWLTREGICAVDSLLQKGPPRDHALILEVTLQEVDKGFCSALMTRQEVDNLFGRGRWRPLERFVIHQADKSRVIDNARRTGHNCHTDMPETIHTVSVDFVACCIRDVLRCLEPSQHSARPVLPEWLDVRVGTDDLPDAYRGHPVAAEHLRFSIVRMASCMCAAYFDDELSVEFLRDADVSQAKVRDRLDDVTQAREMSRDEAGKLRGDLQWLFSTCTGYSAKYAGPLLTRFQTGSSPLLSEADVLVLQSLRTLALTAAPREIRVWGKSSPCTLVYTDASFESSELRLGWIIFLPPPWRPHGGTCVVPDHVVQQWIPRKQQIYLGETLCALVLLLLYPGHFRDTDCLWFIDNQASLVACISGGSREQDVHEVAHMSAILRSRLGMRIWFEWVDSDSNPSDGLSRDGLCDVWSQAQDWHLEEVPFPVAAERHRLQADLLLE
;
A
#
# COMPACT_ATOMS: atom_id res chain seq x y z
N MET A 1 16.89 9.28 5.49
CA MET A 1 17.10 8.45 4.27
C MET A 1 18.58 8.03 4.17
N MET A 2 18.87 6.72 4.11
CA MET A 2 20.18 6.04 4.24
C MET A 2 21.01 6.34 5.52
N LEU A 3 20.95 5.54 6.60
CA LEU A 3 22.02 5.41 7.63
C LEU A 3 21.86 4.17 8.55
N GLY A 4 22.85 3.28 8.63
CA GLY A 4 22.81 2.06 9.47
C GLY A 4 22.89 2.26 11.00
N VAL A 5 22.60 1.19 11.75
CA VAL A 5 22.54 1.15 13.24
C VAL A 5 23.84 0.63 13.86
N PRO A 6 24.33 1.20 14.98
CA PRO A 6 25.41 0.63 15.78
C PRO A 6 24.96 -0.60 16.60
N ALA A 7 25.88 -1.53 16.86
CA ALA A 7 25.62 -2.79 17.59
C ALA A 7 25.08 -2.61 19.02
N SER A 8 25.17 -1.41 19.61
CA SER A 8 24.71 -1.10 20.97
C SER A 8 23.19 -1.06 21.15
N ALA A 9 22.41 -0.81 20.09
CA ALA A 9 20.95 -0.65 20.17
C ALA A 9 20.20 -1.96 20.52
N THR A 10 20.85 -3.12 20.36
CA THR A 10 20.23 -4.43 20.64
C THR A 10 20.74 -5.13 21.89
N ALA A 11 21.79 -4.59 22.53
CA ALA A 11 22.42 -5.20 23.69
C ALA A 11 21.66 -4.95 25.02
N ALA A 12 20.66 -4.06 25.02
CA ALA A 12 20.00 -3.57 26.24
C ALA A 12 18.78 -4.37 26.70
N VAL A 13 18.28 -5.36 25.95
CA VAL A 13 17.14 -6.18 26.39
C VAL A 13 17.66 -7.33 27.23
N ASP A 14 17.69 -7.17 28.56
CA ASP A 14 18.22 -8.16 29.48
C ASP A 14 17.14 -9.15 29.97
N LEU A 15 16.62 -9.97 29.04
CA LEU A 15 15.61 -11.00 29.29
C LEU A 15 16.07 -12.34 28.70
N GLU A 16 15.57 -13.47 29.20
CA GLU A 16 15.93 -14.79 28.65
C GLU A 16 14.84 -15.39 27.76
N GLY A 17 15.26 -16.18 26.78
CA GLY A 17 14.38 -17.07 26.00
C GLY A 17 13.39 -16.38 25.04
N PRO A 18 12.24 -17.02 24.76
CA PRO A 18 11.21 -16.53 23.82
C PRO A 18 10.67 -15.14 24.18
N ARG A 19 10.72 -14.76 25.47
CA ARG A 19 10.22 -13.47 25.98
C ARG A 19 11.15 -12.31 25.66
N ARG A 20 12.47 -12.53 25.60
CA ARG A 20 13.45 -11.58 25.03
C ARG A 20 13.16 -11.31 23.56
N THR A 21 12.81 -12.37 22.84
CA THR A 21 12.46 -12.31 21.42
C THR A 21 11.15 -11.56 21.24
N GLN A 22 10.13 -11.87 22.03
CA GLN A 22 8.84 -11.19 22.02
C GLN A 22 8.95 -9.69 22.37
N VAL A 23 9.78 -9.31 23.37
CA VAL A 23 9.96 -7.90 23.77
C VAL A 23 10.81 -7.13 22.76
N ARG A 24 11.81 -7.77 22.13
CA ARG A 24 12.48 -7.21 20.95
C ARG A 24 11.51 -7.06 19.78
N ASN A 25 10.54 -7.98 19.66
CA ASN A 25 9.52 -8.00 18.62
C ASN A 25 8.33 -7.04 18.90
N SER A 26 8.20 -6.50 20.12
CA SER A 26 7.10 -5.62 20.51
C SER A 26 7.47 -4.14 20.52
N LEU A 27 8.74 -3.79 20.31
CA LEU A 27 9.18 -2.40 20.16
C LEU A 27 8.75 -1.79 18.82
N LEU A 28 7.92 -2.52 18.05
CA LEU A 28 7.93 -2.61 16.61
C LEU A 28 6.58 -2.21 16.00
N GLY A 29 6.57 -1.21 15.12
CA GLY A 29 5.36 -0.50 14.65
C GLY A 29 5.22 -0.46 13.12
N ASN A 30 3.97 -0.36 12.64
CA ASN A 30 3.60 -0.51 11.23
C ASN A 30 3.78 0.75 10.37
N GLY A 31 4.45 0.61 9.22
CA GLY A 31 4.39 1.55 8.11
C GLY A 31 5.02 1.00 6.82
N PHE A 32 4.21 0.72 5.79
CA PHE A 32 4.71 0.44 4.43
C PHE A 32 4.78 1.75 3.65
N HIS A 33 5.96 2.36 3.53
CA HIS A 33 6.14 3.58 2.75
C HIS A 33 7.27 3.45 1.70
N ILE A 34 6.86 3.63 0.44
CA ILE A 34 7.60 3.83 -0.81
C ILE A 34 8.59 2.70 -1.20
N PRO A 35 8.33 1.95 -2.29
CA PRO A 35 9.09 0.75 -2.64
C PRO A 35 10.41 1.03 -3.38
N SER A 36 10.94 2.26 -3.41
CA SER A 36 12.13 2.53 -4.22
C SER A 36 13.11 3.59 -3.72
N ILE A 37 14.38 3.15 -3.62
CA ILE A 37 15.67 3.92 -3.66
C ILE A 37 16.91 2.99 -3.92
N MET A 38 16.92 1.95 -4.74
CA MET A 38 16.25 1.71 -6.00
C MET A 38 15.44 0.38 -5.96
N CYS A 39 14.51 0.15 -5.01
CA CYS A 39 14.52 -0.96 -4.00
C CYS A 39 15.60 -0.83 -2.89
N ILE A 40 15.94 0.40 -2.51
CA ILE A 40 16.88 0.82 -1.46
C ILE A 40 18.22 0.06 -1.49
N LEU A 41 19.02 0.43 -2.50
CA LEU A 41 20.31 -0.15 -2.89
C LEU A 41 20.30 -1.65 -3.27
N SER A 42 19.20 -2.16 -3.85
CA SER A 42 19.03 -3.58 -4.22
C SER A 42 19.18 -4.55 -3.04
N LEU A 43 18.66 -4.17 -1.86
CA LEU A 43 19.00 -4.62 -0.50
C LEU A 43 19.88 -3.56 0.16
N LEU A 44 19.60 -3.18 1.39
CA LEU A 44 20.67 -2.73 2.27
C LEU A 44 21.63 -3.91 2.47
N VAL A 45 22.57 -4.10 1.54
CA VAL A 45 23.99 -4.45 1.63
C VAL A 45 24.46 -5.35 2.79
N CYS A 46 23.96 -5.19 4.01
CA CYS A 46 24.29 -5.93 5.23
C CYS A 46 23.16 -5.91 6.30
N LEU A 47 21.85 -5.81 5.99
CA LEU A 47 20.86 -5.73 7.09
C LEU A 47 20.77 -7.02 7.91
N CYS A 48 21.48 -6.93 9.04
CA CYS A 48 21.20 -7.51 10.34
C CYS A 48 21.68 -8.95 10.56
N ASP A 49 22.98 -9.07 10.84
CA ASP A 49 23.66 -10.10 11.66
C ASP A 49 23.48 -11.59 11.29
N ALA A 50 22.59 -11.92 10.37
CA ALA A 50 22.51 -13.23 9.75
C ALA A 50 23.66 -13.32 8.75
N LYS A 51 24.82 -13.82 9.20
CA LYS A 51 25.90 -14.23 8.31
C LYS A 51 25.27 -15.11 7.22
N PRO A 52 25.20 -14.67 5.94
CA PRO A 52 24.72 -15.55 4.89
C PRO A 52 25.57 -16.81 4.94
N ARG A 53 24.97 -17.99 4.71
CA ARG A 53 25.78 -19.16 4.40
C ARG A 53 26.49 -18.82 3.10
N LEU A 54 27.75 -18.39 3.21
CA LEU A 54 28.60 -18.14 2.06
C LEU A 54 28.88 -19.50 1.44
N LEU A 55 28.07 -19.84 0.44
CA LEU A 55 28.38 -20.93 -0.47
C LEU A 55 29.68 -20.58 -1.20
N GLN A 56 30.42 -21.59 -1.66
CA GLN A 56 31.62 -21.32 -2.42
C GLN A 56 31.25 -20.54 -3.70
N PRO A 57 32.03 -19.48 -4.04
CA PRO A 57 31.79 -18.73 -5.26
C PRO A 57 31.89 -19.67 -6.47
N SER A 58 31.13 -19.35 -7.52
CA SER A 58 31.18 -20.12 -8.75
C SER A 58 32.59 -20.07 -9.37
N PRO A 59 33.00 -21.11 -10.11
CA PRO A 59 34.11 -20.98 -11.04
C PRO A 59 33.88 -19.81 -12.01
N ASP A 60 34.95 -19.05 -12.32
CA ASP A 60 34.87 -17.84 -13.15
C ASP A 60 34.14 -18.01 -14.47
N TRP A 61 34.32 -19.16 -15.15
CA TRP A 61 33.69 -19.45 -16.43
C TRP A 61 32.16 -19.55 -16.33
N GLU A 62 31.66 -20.10 -15.22
CA GLU A 62 30.23 -20.31 -15.00
C GLU A 62 29.53 -18.98 -14.70
N LEU A 63 30.16 -18.13 -13.89
CA LEU A 63 29.70 -16.78 -13.66
C LEU A 63 29.72 -15.97 -14.96
N ARG A 64 30.82 -16.00 -15.73
CA ARG A 64 30.91 -15.30 -17.03
C ARG A 64 29.82 -15.74 -18.00
N ALA A 65 29.51 -17.04 -18.07
CA ALA A 65 28.43 -17.54 -18.90
C ALA A 65 27.05 -16.97 -18.50
N ARG A 66 26.81 -16.75 -17.20
CA ARG A 66 25.56 -16.12 -16.71
C ARG A 66 25.52 -14.61 -16.93
N LEU A 67 26.67 -13.93 -16.88
CA LEU A 67 26.76 -12.49 -17.09
C LEU A 67 26.58 -12.09 -18.57
N HIS A 68 26.90 -12.99 -19.50
CA HIS A 68 26.80 -12.76 -20.94
C HIS A 68 25.38 -12.34 -21.36
N HIS A 69 25.28 -11.34 -22.26
CA HIS A 69 24.03 -10.72 -22.72
C HIS A 69 23.22 -10.05 -21.61
N THR A 70 23.88 -9.58 -20.55
CA THR A 70 23.22 -8.82 -19.47
C THR A 70 23.97 -7.52 -19.23
N VAL A 71 23.35 -6.60 -18.47
CA VAL A 71 24.00 -5.35 -18.04
C VAL A 71 25.26 -5.59 -17.19
N TRP A 72 25.43 -6.80 -16.67
CA TRP A 72 26.57 -7.22 -15.85
C TRP A 72 27.71 -7.84 -16.67
N GLU A 73 27.57 -7.92 -17.99
CA GLU A 73 28.63 -8.40 -18.88
C GLU A 73 29.86 -7.48 -18.79
N PRO A 74 31.08 -8.02 -18.61
CA PRO A 74 32.29 -7.20 -18.58
C PRO A 74 32.44 -6.34 -19.84
N GLY A 75 32.62 -5.03 -19.68
CA GLY A 75 32.72 -4.08 -20.79
C GLY A 75 31.39 -3.48 -21.25
N PHE A 76 30.24 -4.01 -20.80
CA PHE A 76 28.93 -3.51 -21.24
C PHE A 76 28.72 -2.06 -20.81
N LEU A 77 28.96 -1.75 -19.53
CA LEU A 77 28.79 -0.38 -19.01
C LEU A 77 29.73 0.60 -19.69
N GLU A 78 30.97 0.20 -19.96
CA GLU A 78 31.97 1.00 -20.66
C GLU A 78 31.61 1.26 -22.13
N SER A 79 30.89 0.33 -22.76
CA SER A 79 30.46 0.46 -24.16
C SER A 79 29.24 1.36 -24.34
N LEU A 80 28.48 1.61 -23.27
CA LEU A 80 27.24 2.35 -23.35
C LEU A 80 27.52 3.86 -23.36
N PRO A 81 27.09 4.61 -24.39
CA PRO A 81 27.25 6.05 -24.42
C PRO A 81 26.41 6.74 -23.32
N ASP A 82 26.61 8.04 -23.14
CA ASP A 82 25.84 8.96 -22.28
C ASP A 82 25.66 8.55 -20.80
N LEU A 83 26.44 7.60 -20.30
CA LEU A 83 26.67 7.46 -18.87
C LEU A 83 27.52 8.63 -18.38
N LEU A 84 27.17 9.16 -17.21
CA LEU A 84 27.75 10.37 -16.66
C LEU A 84 29.23 10.15 -16.31
N GLY A 85 30.09 10.99 -16.87
CA GLY A 85 31.50 11.10 -16.49
C GLY A 85 31.70 11.98 -15.25
N PRO A 86 32.93 12.12 -14.75
CA PRO A 86 33.25 12.98 -13.61
C PRO A 86 32.78 14.43 -13.78
N GLU A 87 32.92 14.99 -14.99
CA GLU A 87 32.54 16.34 -15.34
C GLU A 87 31.02 16.54 -15.30
N ASP A 88 30.27 15.59 -15.85
CA ASP A 88 28.80 15.62 -15.82
C ASP A 88 28.29 15.53 -14.38
N VAL A 89 28.85 14.61 -13.58
CA VAL A 89 28.49 14.47 -12.17
C VAL A 89 28.76 15.76 -11.40
N VAL A 90 29.92 16.42 -11.62
CA VAL A 90 30.23 17.69 -10.96
C VAL A 90 29.32 18.83 -11.42
N ARG A 91 28.97 18.89 -12.70
CA ARG A 91 27.99 19.86 -13.23
C ARG A 91 26.64 19.71 -12.52
N ASP A 92 26.15 18.48 -12.45
CA ASP A 92 24.86 18.18 -11.85
C ASP A 92 24.90 18.43 -10.34
N MET A 93 25.96 18.03 -9.63
CA MET A 93 26.18 18.38 -8.22
C MET A 93 26.19 19.89 -7.98
N ARG A 94 26.83 20.68 -8.87
CA ARG A 94 26.88 22.14 -8.74
C ARG A 94 25.49 22.76 -8.86
N SER A 95 24.64 22.25 -9.75
CA SER A 95 23.26 22.74 -9.91
C SER A 95 22.37 22.53 -8.69
N GLN A 96 22.73 21.59 -7.79
CA GLN A 96 21.99 21.31 -6.56
C GLN A 96 22.28 22.29 -5.43
N PHE A 97 23.29 23.17 -5.54
CA PHE A 97 23.66 24.14 -4.50
C PHE A 97 23.60 25.60 -5.01
N PRO A 98 22.48 26.08 -5.55
CA PRO A 98 22.38 27.41 -6.16
C PRO A 98 22.63 28.55 -5.17
N ARG A 99 22.34 28.37 -3.87
CA ARG A 99 22.46 29.42 -2.84
C ARG A 99 23.78 29.36 -2.08
N ILE A 100 24.62 28.35 -2.30
CA ILE A 100 25.87 28.15 -1.56
C ILE A 100 27.08 28.44 -2.48
N PRO A 101 27.87 29.49 -2.21
CA PRO A 101 29.03 29.81 -3.02
C PRO A 101 30.18 28.83 -2.74
N VAL A 102 30.31 27.79 -3.57
CA VAL A 102 31.42 26.83 -3.51
C VAL A 102 32.53 27.26 -4.48
N PRO A 103 33.80 27.41 -4.01
CA PRO A 103 34.92 27.80 -4.86
C PRO A 103 35.17 26.81 -6.01
N ASP A 104 35.50 27.30 -7.21
CA ASP A 104 35.79 26.44 -8.36
C ASP A 104 36.93 25.46 -8.11
N SER A 105 37.94 25.83 -7.32
CA SER A 105 39.04 24.94 -6.95
C SER A 105 38.57 23.65 -6.26
N VAL A 106 37.48 23.71 -5.49
CA VAL A 106 36.89 22.55 -4.80
C VAL A 106 36.19 21.64 -5.81
N TRP A 107 35.46 22.21 -6.78
CA TRP A 107 34.85 21.43 -7.86
C TRP A 107 35.90 20.73 -8.73
N HIS A 108 37.02 21.39 -9.03
CA HIS A 108 38.14 20.76 -9.74
C HIS A 108 38.80 19.63 -8.93
N ASP A 109 38.95 19.78 -7.61
CA ASP A 109 39.48 18.72 -6.73
C ASP A 109 38.51 17.52 -6.68
N VAL A 110 37.21 17.77 -6.51
CA VAL A 110 36.18 16.71 -6.54
C VAL A 110 36.18 15.99 -7.89
N SER A 111 36.16 16.71 -9.01
CA SER A 111 36.23 16.11 -10.35
C SER A 111 37.46 15.21 -10.49
N ARG A 112 38.65 15.70 -10.12
CA ARG A 112 39.89 14.92 -10.18
C ARG A 112 39.84 13.65 -9.34
N ARG A 113 39.21 13.68 -8.16
CA ARG A 113 39.04 12.50 -7.30
C ARG A 113 38.02 11.52 -7.88
N LEU A 114 36.95 12.01 -8.49
CA LEU A 114 35.95 11.19 -9.15
C LEU A 114 36.50 10.43 -10.37
N HIS A 115 37.51 10.96 -11.06
CA HIS A 115 38.22 10.23 -12.13
C HIS A 115 38.87 8.91 -11.66
N SER A 116 39.20 8.80 -10.36
CA SER A 116 39.75 7.58 -9.77
C SER A 116 38.68 6.63 -9.23
N CYS A 117 37.40 7.01 -9.33
CA CYS A 117 36.27 6.24 -8.82
C CYS A 117 35.56 5.50 -9.96
N ASN A 118 34.91 4.37 -9.64
CA ASN A 118 34.03 3.71 -10.58
C ASN A 118 32.65 4.40 -10.58
N LEU A 119 32.42 5.29 -11.55
CA LEU A 119 31.14 5.99 -11.72
C LEU A 119 30.10 5.18 -12.51
N LEU A 120 30.53 4.12 -13.20
CA LEU A 120 29.68 3.33 -14.08
C LEU A 120 28.78 2.37 -13.28
N LEU A 121 29.32 1.72 -12.24
CA LEU A 121 28.57 0.73 -11.47
C LEU A 121 27.30 1.28 -10.80
N PRO A 122 27.29 2.49 -10.20
CA PRO A 122 26.07 3.12 -9.70
C PRO A 122 25.02 3.39 -10.79
N GLN A 123 25.44 3.52 -12.05
CA GLN A 123 24.59 3.78 -13.22
C GLN A 123 24.10 2.48 -13.91
N ALA A 124 24.32 1.31 -13.30
CA ALA A 124 23.90 0.03 -13.88
C ALA A 124 22.39 -0.05 -14.14
N PHE A 125 21.55 0.55 -13.29
CA PHE A 125 20.11 0.61 -13.51
C PHE A 125 19.75 1.50 -14.71
N THR A 126 20.42 2.65 -14.86
CA THR A 126 20.29 3.51 -16.05
C THR A 126 20.67 2.75 -17.32
N ALA A 127 21.79 2.01 -17.27
CA ALA A 127 22.24 1.20 -18.39
C ALA A 127 21.24 0.08 -18.74
N PHE A 128 20.64 -0.53 -17.73
CA PHE A 128 19.59 -1.53 -17.89
C PHE A 128 18.33 -0.95 -18.54
N ALA A 129 17.83 0.18 -18.05
CA ALA A 129 16.66 0.86 -18.61
C ALA A 129 16.91 1.27 -20.07
N ARG A 130 18.05 1.89 -20.33
CA ARG A 130 18.46 2.31 -21.68
C ARG A 130 18.62 1.13 -22.64
N GLY A 131 19.28 0.06 -22.21
CA GLY A 131 19.48 -1.15 -23.02
C GLY A 131 18.17 -1.82 -23.44
N ARG A 132 17.07 -1.54 -22.74
CA ARG A 132 15.71 -2.02 -23.05
C ARG A 132 14.83 -0.99 -23.77
N GLY A 133 15.40 0.16 -24.16
CA GLY A 133 14.65 1.24 -24.81
C GLY A 133 13.62 1.93 -23.91
N LEU A 134 13.80 1.85 -22.59
CA LEU A 134 12.94 2.52 -21.61
C LEU A 134 13.44 3.94 -21.33
N GLN A 135 12.63 4.75 -20.65
CA GLN A 135 13.06 6.05 -20.16
C GLN A 135 14.26 5.90 -19.21
N TRP A 136 15.29 6.71 -19.41
CA TRP A 136 16.57 6.59 -18.69
C TRP A 136 17.22 7.93 -18.34
N ASP A 137 16.70 9.04 -18.85
CA ASP A 137 17.21 10.40 -18.66
C ASP A 137 16.98 10.92 -17.23
N VAL A 138 15.77 10.70 -16.72
CA VAL A 138 15.35 10.93 -15.33
C VAL A 138 14.67 9.66 -14.84
N LEU A 139 15.03 9.20 -13.64
CA LEU A 139 14.59 7.91 -13.08
C LEU A 139 13.86 8.11 -11.74
N PRO A 140 12.65 8.70 -11.75
CA PRO A 140 11.82 8.78 -10.55
C PRO A 140 11.27 7.39 -10.17
N PRO A 141 10.83 7.17 -8.92
CA PRO A 141 10.00 6.02 -8.59
C PRO A 141 8.75 5.98 -9.47
N HIS A 142 8.37 4.79 -9.93
CA HIS A 142 7.21 4.66 -10.80
C HIS A 142 5.92 4.59 -9.97
N ALA A 143 5.17 5.70 -9.96
CA ALA A 143 3.90 5.77 -9.24
C ALA A 143 2.85 4.83 -9.86
N LEU A 144 2.45 3.81 -9.11
CA LEU A 144 1.43 2.86 -9.55
C LEU A 144 0.09 3.55 -9.82
N SER A 145 -0.47 3.34 -11.02
CA SER A 145 -1.81 3.83 -11.34
C SER A 145 -2.88 3.06 -10.54
N ALA A 146 -4.11 3.60 -10.53
CA ALA A 146 -5.25 2.86 -9.97
C ALA A 146 -5.46 1.53 -10.72
N ARG A 147 -5.26 1.53 -12.04
CA ARG A 147 -5.42 0.35 -12.90
C ARG A 147 -4.34 -0.70 -12.66
N ASP A 148 -3.10 -0.28 -12.41
CA ASP A 148 -2.01 -1.19 -12.05
C ASP A 148 -2.29 -1.92 -10.74
N ARG A 149 -2.76 -1.19 -9.73
CA ARG A 149 -3.18 -1.78 -8.44
C ARG A 149 -4.34 -2.77 -8.61
N THR A 150 -5.29 -2.48 -9.50
CA THR A 150 -6.38 -3.42 -9.83
C THR A 150 -5.84 -4.69 -10.52
N ARG A 151 -4.90 -4.55 -11.48
CA ARG A 151 -4.27 -5.70 -12.15
C ARG A 151 -3.47 -6.57 -11.19
N VAL A 152 -2.68 -5.96 -10.31
CA VAL A 152 -1.91 -6.67 -9.27
C VAL A 152 -2.85 -7.45 -8.35
N PHE A 153 -3.94 -6.81 -7.89
CA PHE A 153 -4.90 -7.47 -7.02
C PHE A 153 -5.63 -8.64 -7.71
N ALA A 154 -5.97 -8.49 -9.00
CA ALA A 154 -6.54 -9.55 -9.83
C ALA A 154 -5.65 -10.79 -9.87
N GLY A 155 -4.36 -10.61 -10.16
CA GLY A 155 -3.40 -11.72 -10.17
C GLY A 155 -3.20 -12.40 -8.81
N ASN A 156 -3.36 -11.66 -7.72
CA ASN A 156 -3.09 -12.17 -6.38
C ASN A 156 -4.31 -12.75 -5.67
N GLY A 157 -5.55 -12.43 -6.06
CA GLY A 157 -6.70 -12.94 -5.28
C GLY A 157 -8.09 -12.67 -5.81
N GLY A 158 -8.38 -11.57 -6.52
CA GLY A 158 -9.74 -11.38 -7.01
C GLY A 158 -10.01 -10.04 -7.68
N GLN A 159 -11.28 -9.72 -7.89
CA GLN A 159 -11.71 -8.51 -8.59
C GLN A 159 -12.11 -7.41 -7.61
N ARG A 160 -11.59 -6.18 -7.77
CA ARG A 160 -11.94 -5.00 -6.94
C ARG A 160 -13.03 -4.11 -7.54
N PHE A 161 -13.05 -3.99 -8.85
CA PHE A 161 -13.90 -3.05 -9.59
C PHE A 161 -14.46 -3.73 -10.84
N SER A 162 -15.65 -3.30 -11.26
CA SER A 162 -16.25 -3.70 -12.54
C SER A 162 -15.49 -3.10 -13.71
N SER A 163 -15.66 -3.70 -14.89
CA SER A 163 -15.01 -3.29 -16.13
C SER A 163 -15.43 -1.88 -16.60
N GLU A 164 -16.63 -1.41 -16.22
CA GLU A 164 -17.09 -0.05 -16.48
C GLU A 164 -16.45 1.02 -15.61
N SER A 165 -15.86 0.64 -14.46
CA SER A 165 -15.22 1.62 -13.59
C SER A 165 -13.96 2.16 -14.26
N ALA A 166 -13.69 3.47 -14.14
CA ALA A 166 -12.41 4.07 -14.54
C ALA A 166 -11.18 3.42 -13.85
N ARG A 167 -11.40 2.68 -12.75
CA ARG A 167 -10.36 1.92 -12.03
C ARG A 167 -10.37 0.42 -12.35
N GLY A 168 -11.34 -0.03 -13.13
CA GLY A 168 -11.54 -1.42 -13.57
C GLY A 168 -10.53 -1.86 -14.62
N LEU A 169 -10.61 -3.16 -14.96
CA LEU A 169 -9.92 -3.70 -16.13
C LEU A 169 -10.85 -3.63 -17.35
N ASP A 170 -10.33 -3.84 -18.55
CA ASP A 170 -11.18 -3.81 -19.74
C ASP A 170 -12.10 -5.04 -19.71
N PHE A 171 -13.28 -4.92 -20.33
CA PHE A 171 -14.19 -6.04 -20.54
C PHE A 171 -13.46 -7.22 -21.20
N VAL A 172 -13.72 -8.44 -20.73
CA VAL A 172 -13.08 -9.61 -21.32
C VAL A 172 -13.65 -10.00 -22.69
N LEU A 173 -14.88 -9.60 -23.02
CA LEU A 173 -15.54 -9.82 -24.31
C LEU A 173 -16.33 -8.59 -24.77
N PRO A 174 -16.46 -8.36 -26.09
CA PRO A 174 -17.34 -7.32 -26.63
C PRO A 174 -18.83 -7.73 -26.57
N PRO A 175 -19.76 -6.76 -26.53
CA PRO A 175 -21.20 -7.04 -26.61
C PRO A 175 -21.63 -7.54 -28.00
N GLY A 176 -22.80 -8.19 -28.05
CA GLY A 176 -23.51 -8.50 -29.30
C GLY A 176 -22.93 -9.69 -30.07
N LEU A 177 -22.23 -10.59 -29.40
CA LEU A 177 -21.73 -11.83 -29.99
C LEU A 177 -22.86 -12.86 -30.21
N GLY A 178 -23.93 -12.78 -29.44
CA GLY A 178 -24.96 -13.82 -29.38
C GLY A 178 -24.48 -15.05 -28.60
N LYS A 179 -25.43 -15.87 -28.15
CA LYS A 179 -25.20 -16.97 -27.18
C LYS A 179 -24.06 -17.92 -27.59
N HIS A 180 -24.06 -18.43 -28.82
CA HIS A 180 -23.08 -19.43 -29.27
C HIS A 180 -21.66 -18.87 -29.39
N ASP A 181 -21.49 -17.69 -30.00
CA ASP A 181 -20.16 -17.09 -30.18
C ASP A 181 -19.62 -16.57 -28.85
N HIS A 182 -20.48 -16.04 -27.98
CA HIS A 182 -20.10 -15.62 -26.63
C HIS A 182 -19.54 -16.80 -25.83
N MET A 183 -20.24 -17.94 -25.78
CA MET A 183 -19.76 -19.15 -25.08
C MET A 183 -18.44 -19.67 -25.67
N ARG A 184 -18.30 -19.68 -27.00
CA ARG A 184 -17.08 -20.12 -27.67
C ARG A 184 -15.89 -19.25 -27.29
N HIS A 185 -16.01 -17.94 -27.41
CA HIS A 185 -14.94 -17.02 -27.04
C HIS A 185 -14.64 -17.05 -25.54
N ALA A 186 -15.67 -17.18 -24.68
CA ALA A 186 -15.48 -17.27 -23.24
C ALA A 186 -14.65 -18.50 -22.83
N ALA A 187 -14.80 -19.64 -23.52
CA ALA A 187 -14.02 -20.85 -23.26
C ALA A 187 -12.53 -20.74 -23.65
N GLU A 188 -12.19 -19.79 -24.53
CA GLU A 188 -10.83 -19.53 -25.01
C GLU A 188 -10.13 -18.40 -24.23
N LEU A 189 -10.85 -17.71 -23.34
CA LEU A 189 -10.28 -16.60 -22.58
C LEU A 189 -9.15 -17.05 -21.66
N PRO A 190 -8.05 -16.28 -21.58
CA PRO A 190 -7.07 -16.47 -20.52
C PRO A 190 -7.72 -16.18 -19.17
N SER A 191 -7.24 -16.84 -18.12
CA SER A 191 -7.70 -16.56 -16.76
C SER A 191 -7.54 -15.05 -16.44
N PRO A 192 -8.60 -14.36 -15.96
CA PRO A 192 -8.49 -12.96 -15.55
C PRO A 192 -7.59 -12.80 -14.31
N PHE A 193 -7.28 -13.90 -13.60
CA PHE A 193 -6.34 -13.97 -12.49
C PHE A 193 -4.91 -14.29 -12.94
N ALA A 194 -4.63 -14.28 -14.25
CA ALA A 194 -3.29 -14.47 -14.77
C ALA A 194 -2.34 -13.42 -14.17
N PRO A 195 -1.32 -13.84 -13.41
CA PRO A 195 -0.52 -12.88 -12.68
C PRO A 195 0.39 -12.08 -13.62
N ARG A 196 0.46 -10.77 -13.42
CA ARG A 196 1.37 -9.88 -14.16
C ARG A 196 2.66 -9.61 -13.37
N PRO A 197 3.77 -9.28 -14.04
CA PRO A 197 4.94 -8.75 -13.38
C PRO A 197 4.61 -7.45 -12.64
N TRP A 198 5.42 -7.14 -11.63
CA TRP A 198 5.34 -5.85 -10.97
C TRP A 198 5.62 -4.70 -11.97
N PRO A 199 4.85 -3.60 -11.97
CA PRO A 199 5.00 -2.54 -12.97
C PRO A 199 6.32 -1.75 -12.89
N GLU A 200 6.92 -1.64 -11.70
CA GLU A 200 8.14 -0.86 -11.53
C GLU A 200 9.37 -1.58 -12.12
N VAL A 201 10.14 -0.85 -12.93
CA VAL A 201 11.26 -1.41 -13.73
C VAL A 201 12.46 -1.78 -12.85
N ASP A 202 12.65 -1.09 -11.73
CA ASP A 202 13.71 -1.37 -10.76
C ASP A 202 13.53 -2.75 -10.10
N VAL A 203 12.29 -3.18 -9.85
CA VAL A 203 11.98 -4.54 -9.38
C VAL A 203 12.40 -5.58 -10.42
N ALA A 204 12.17 -5.33 -11.71
CA ALA A 204 12.63 -6.21 -12.78
C ALA A 204 14.16 -6.27 -12.85
N PHE A 205 14.85 -5.14 -12.67
CA PHE A 205 16.32 -5.07 -12.60
C PHE A 205 16.87 -5.89 -11.42
N VAL A 206 16.24 -5.81 -10.24
CA VAL A 206 16.62 -6.61 -9.06
C VAL A 206 16.39 -8.10 -9.30
N ALA A 207 15.22 -8.48 -9.83
CA ALA A 207 14.91 -9.87 -10.15
C ALA A 207 15.90 -10.48 -11.15
N GLU A 208 16.29 -9.72 -12.18
CA GLU A 208 17.32 -10.14 -13.13
C GLU A 208 18.70 -10.26 -12.46
N SER A 209 19.06 -9.33 -11.58
CA SER A 209 20.33 -9.38 -10.85
C SER A 209 20.41 -10.62 -9.97
N ILE A 210 19.33 -10.98 -9.27
CA ILE A 210 19.25 -12.23 -8.49
C ILE A 210 19.39 -13.46 -9.39
N ARG A 211 18.72 -13.47 -10.55
CA ARG A 211 18.78 -14.58 -11.54
C ARG A 211 20.21 -14.82 -12.04
N VAL A 212 20.94 -13.75 -12.32
CA VAL A 212 22.28 -13.77 -12.90
C VAL A 212 23.35 -14.10 -11.86
N TRP A 213 23.34 -13.37 -10.73
CA TRP A 213 24.38 -13.48 -9.72
C TRP A 213 24.18 -14.63 -8.75
N ARG A 214 22.94 -15.03 -8.44
CA ARG A 214 22.63 -16.19 -7.59
C ARG A 214 23.42 -16.15 -6.27
N HIS A 215 24.13 -17.22 -5.92
CA HIS A 215 24.99 -17.28 -4.73
C HIS A 215 26.23 -16.37 -4.79
N ASP A 216 26.59 -15.83 -5.96
CA ASP A 216 27.66 -14.84 -6.13
C ASP A 216 27.19 -13.39 -5.86
N LEU A 217 25.90 -13.15 -5.58
CA LEU A 217 25.36 -11.82 -5.28
C LEU A 217 26.10 -11.08 -4.15
N PRO A 218 26.60 -11.73 -3.08
CA PRO A 218 27.44 -11.07 -2.08
C PRO A 218 28.73 -10.43 -2.64
N LEU A 219 29.27 -10.96 -3.74
CA LEU A 219 30.44 -10.39 -4.42
C LEU A 219 30.08 -9.04 -5.07
N LEU A 220 28.95 -8.99 -5.80
CA LEU A 220 28.45 -7.75 -6.39
C LEU A 220 28.18 -6.70 -5.31
N ALA A 221 27.48 -7.08 -4.24
CA ALA A 221 27.19 -6.18 -3.12
C ALA A 221 28.48 -5.63 -2.47
N SER A 222 29.52 -6.46 -2.36
CA SER A 222 30.82 -6.01 -1.84
C SER A 222 31.51 -4.99 -2.75
N ARG A 223 31.43 -5.18 -4.07
CA ARG A 223 31.94 -4.21 -5.05
C ARG A 223 31.17 -2.89 -4.98
N GLN A 224 29.84 -2.94 -4.94
CA GLN A 224 28.99 -1.76 -4.80
C GLN A 224 29.32 -0.98 -3.51
N ARG A 225 29.47 -1.66 -2.36
CA ARG A 225 29.94 -1.03 -1.10
C ARG A 225 31.25 -0.29 -1.26
N HIS A 226 32.23 -0.95 -1.89
CA HIS A 226 33.54 -0.36 -2.09
C HIS A 226 33.43 0.91 -2.93
N VAL A 227 32.67 0.87 -4.03
CA VAL A 227 32.40 2.04 -4.87
C VAL A 227 31.76 3.18 -4.08
N LEU A 228 30.68 2.93 -3.33
CA LEU A 228 30.02 3.96 -2.53
C LEU A 228 30.96 4.59 -1.49
N ARG A 229 31.84 3.79 -0.85
CA ARG A 229 32.87 4.32 0.06
C ARG A 229 33.88 5.20 -0.67
N THR A 230 34.34 4.81 -1.85
CA THR A 230 35.27 5.64 -2.65
C THR A 230 34.64 6.96 -3.08
N LEU A 231 33.36 6.96 -3.48
CA LEU A 231 32.62 8.17 -3.81
C LEU A 231 32.49 9.11 -2.61
N CYS A 232 32.15 8.56 -1.44
CA CYS A 232 32.06 9.33 -0.19
C CYS A 232 33.39 10.01 0.17
N VAL A 233 34.52 9.34 -0.07
CA VAL A 233 35.86 9.91 0.12
C VAL A 233 36.17 10.98 -0.94
N ALA A 234 35.77 10.75 -2.21
CA ALA A 234 36.02 11.68 -3.31
C ALA A 234 35.33 13.03 -3.14
N VAL A 235 34.10 13.04 -2.60
CA VAL A 235 33.31 14.27 -2.39
C VAL A 235 33.61 14.99 -1.07
N LYS A 236 34.51 14.46 -0.24
CA LYS A 236 34.87 15.04 1.06
C LYS A 236 35.31 16.53 0.99
N PRO A 237 36.05 17.01 -0.02
CA PRO A 237 36.39 18.44 -0.13
C PRO A 237 35.16 19.35 -0.19
N LEU A 238 34.12 18.92 -0.92
CA LEU A 238 32.86 19.65 -0.99
C LEU A 238 32.15 19.64 0.37
N LEU A 239 32.07 18.48 1.04
CA LEU A 239 31.46 18.38 2.37
C LEU A 239 32.07 19.38 3.36
N LEU A 240 33.40 19.51 3.38
CA LEU A 240 34.11 20.46 4.26
C LEU A 240 33.75 21.93 4.00
N VAL A 241 33.34 22.26 2.77
CA VAL A 241 32.82 23.60 2.45
C VAL A 241 31.38 23.72 2.92
N LEU A 242 30.53 22.75 2.57
CA LEU A 242 29.10 22.75 2.92
C LEU A 242 28.87 22.79 4.45
N ASP A 243 29.71 22.11 5.23
CA ASP A 243 29.63 22.12 6.70
C ASP A 243 29.76 23.52 7.30
N LYS A 244 30.44 24.45 6.62
CA LYS A 244 30.56 25.86 7.05
C LYS A 244 29.25 26.62 6.88
N PHE A 245 28.41 26.22 5.92
CA PHE A 245 27.14 26.86 5.58
C PHE A 245 25.94 26.22 6.28
N ARG A 246 26.14 25.13 7.03
CA ARG A 246 25.04 24.49 7.74
C ARG A 246 24.35 25.47 8.68
N CYS A 247 23.03 25.56 8.54
CA CYS A 247 22.20 26.27 9.49
C CYS A 247 22.24 25.57 10.85
N GLU A 248 21.83 26.28 11.91
CA GLU A 248 21.82 25.74 13.27
C GLU A 248 21.01 24.45 13.37
N SER A 249 19.87 24.40 12.67
CA SER A 249 19.04 23.20 12.59
C SER A 249 19.81 22.02 11.99
N SER A 250 20.46 22.22 10.84
CA SER A 250 21.28 21.18 10.20
C SER A 250 22.43 20.69 11.08
N LYS A 251 23.08 21.59 11.82
CA LYS A 251 24.18 21.22 12.74
C LYS A 251 23.70 20.38 13.91
N ARG A 252 22.52 20.65 14.44
CA ARG A 252 22.00 19.89 15.59
C ARG A 252 21.64 18.48 15.19
N VAL A 253 21.05 18.33 14.01
CA VAL A 253 20.25 17.14 13.77
C VAL A 253 20.44 16.46 12.42
N ALA A 254 21.23 17.07 11.54
CA ALA A 254 21.68 16.44 10.30
C ALA A 254 23.21 16.46 10.21
N SER A 255 23.93 16.62 11.33
CA SER A 255 25.39 16.74 11.36
C SER A 255 26.10 15.53 10.75
N LEU A 256 25.52 14.34 10.94
CA LEU A 256 26.04 13.08 10.39
C LEU A 256 25.65 12.84 8.93
N LYS A 257 24.73 13.64 8.37
CA LYS A 257 24.29 13.51 6.96
C LYS A 257 25.35 14.10 6.05
N ASN A 258 25.61 13.45 4.92
CA ASN A 258 26.61 13.92 3.95
C ASN A 258 25.91 14.52 2.71
N PRO A 259 25.60 15.84 2.70
CA PRO A 259 24.94 16.50 1.57
C PRO A 259 25.77 16.46 0.27
N ALA A 260 27.10 16.41 0.36
CA ALA A 260 27.97 16.27 -0.81
C ALA A 260 27.83 14.88 -1.46
N PHE A 261 27.76 13.83 -0.65
CA PHE A 261 27.51 12.46 -1.13
C PHE A 261 26.08 12.31 -1.66
N LEU A 262 25.11 12.91 -0.98
CA LEU A 262 23.73 12.94 -1.45
C LEU A 262 23.65 13.54 -2.86
N ALA A 263 24.26 14.72 -3.08
CA ALA A 263 24.27 15.33 -4.40
C ALA A 263 24.93 14.47 -5.48
N CYS A 264 26.02 13.78 -5.14
CA CYS A 264 26.71 12.88 -6.06
C CYS A 264 25.83 11.68 -6.45
N ILE A 265 25.15 11.06 -5.49
CA ILE A 265 24.26 9.93 -5.73
C ILE A 265 22.96 10.37 -6.44
N THR A 266 22.41 11.54 -6.13
CA THR A 266 21.29 12.12 -6.87
C THR A 266 21.62 12.21 -8.37
N ALA A 267 22.80 12.72 -8.72
CA ALA A 267 23.26 12.78 -10.11
C ALA A 267 23.43 11.38 -10.73
N LEU A 268 24.19 10.50 -10.07
CA LEU A 268 24.49 9.15 -10.58
C LEU A 268 23.25 8.26 -10.74
N LEU A 269 22.25 8.41 -9.88
CA LEU A 269 20.98 7.67 -9.99
C LEU A 269 19.98 8.36 -10.93
N ARG A 270 20.29 9.56 -11.44
CA ARG A 270 19.37 10.41 -12.19
C ARG A 270 18.06 10.64 -11.44
N TRP A 271 18.21 10.83 -10.13
CA TRP A 271 17.10 11.05 -9.21
C TRP A 271 16.52 12.45 -9.42
N PRO A 272 15.19 12.62 -9.42
CA PRO A 272 14.57 13.90 -9.80
C PRO A 272 14.76 15.02 -8.76
N ASP A 273 14.94 14.69 -7.48
CA ASP A 273 15.03 15.70 -6.41
C ASP A 273 16.45 16.27 -6.29
N PHE A 274 16.66 17.41 -6.94
CA PHE A 274 17.91 18.18 -6.91
C PHE A 274 17.98 19.21 -5.78
N GLN A 275 16.93 19.32 -4.96
CA GLN A 275 16.86 20.32 -3.88
C GLN A 275 17.31 19.75 -2.53
N GLN A 276 17.08 18.45 -2.33
CA GLN A 276 17.29 17.77 -1.06
C GLN A 276 18.70 18.00 -0.48
N ALA A 277 19.74 17.97 -1.32
CA ALA A 277 21.13 18.11 -0.87
C ALA A 277 21.40 19.48 -0.23
N GLU A 278 20.90 20.57 -0.83
CA GLU A 278 21.03 21.91 -0.26
C GLU A 278 20.12 22.09 0.97
N GLN A 279 18.92 21.51 0.97
CA GLN A 279 18.02 21.55 2.12
C GLN A 279 18.62 20.86 3.36
N PHE A 280 19.45 19.83 3.21
CA PHE A 280 20.22 19.29 4.33
C PHE A 280 21.30 20.24 4.87
N VAL A 281 21.67 21.30 4.13
CA VAL A 281 22.60 22.34 4.59
C VAL A 281 21.83 23.54 5.17
N LEU A 282 20.86 24.08 4.42
CA LEU A 282 20.17 25.32 4.75
C LEU A 282 18.87 25.13 5.55
N GLY A 283 18.33 23.91 5.54
CA GLY A 283 17.05 23.53 6.15
C GLY A 283 15.91 23.47 5.14
N PHE A 284 14.86 22.74 5.52
CA PHE A 284 13.63 22.50 4.77
C PHE A 284 12.56 23.53 5.14
N PRO A 285 11.80 24.04 4.16
CA PRO A 285 10.60 24.81 4.44
C PRO A 285 9.47 23.91 4.97
N ILE A 286 8.76 24.37 6.01
CA ILE A 286 7.64 23.63 6.64
C ILE A 286 6.25 24.25 6.44
N VAL A 287 6.19 25.45 5.86
CA VAL A 287 4.97 26.19 5.50
C VAL A 287 5.22 26.94 4.19
N GLY A 288 4.18 27.46 3.56
CA GLY A 288 4.27 28.04 2.21
C GLY A 288 3.99 27.01 1.13
N SER A 289 4.22 27.38 -0.13
CA SER A 289 4.19 26.43 -1.25
C SER A 289 5.53 25.72 -1.30
N LEU A 290 5.49 24.40 -1.12
CA LEU A 290 6.67 23.55 -1.17
C LEU A 290 6.93 23.14 -2.63
N ASP A 291 8.21 23.17 -3.01
CA ASP A 291 8.62 22.79 -4.36
C ASP A 291 8.34 21.31 -4.66
N HIS A 292 8.20 21.01 -5.95
CA HIS A 292 8.04 19.64 -6.43
C HIS A 292 9.37 18.88 -6.41
N SER A 293 9.39 17.72 -5.76
CA SER A 293 10.57 16.84 -5.76
C SER A 293 10.68 16.00 -7.04
N GLY A 294 9.56 15.79 -7.75
CA GLY A 294 9.45 14.84 -8.88
C GLY A 294 9.46 13.37 -8.46
N VAL A 295 9.56 13.07 -7.16
CA VAL A 295 9.60 11.72 -6.60
C VAL A 295 8.19 11.15 -6.40
N PHE A 296 7.26 12.03 -6.06
CA PHE A 296 5.94 11.65 -5.59
C PHE A 296 4.87 11.93 -6.64
N ARG A 297 3.69 11.32 -6.45
CA ARG A 297 2.58 11.54 -7.36
C ARG A 297 2.05 12.96 -7.19
N HIS A 298 2.04 13.70 -8.30
CA HIS A 298 1.46 15.04 -8.35
C HIS A 298 -0.02 15.04 -7.92
N VAL A 299 -0.41 16.04 -7.14
CA VAL A 299 -1.80 16.33 -6.77
C VAL A 299 -2.12 17.79 -7.04
N SER A 300 -3.34 18.05 -7.50
CA SER A 300 -3.82 19.42 -7.63
C SER A 300 -4.01 20.01 -6.23
N CYS A 301 -3.27 21.07 -5.93
CA CYS A 301 -3.47 21.83 -4.71
C CYS A 301 -4.47 22.97 -4.89
N GLY A 302 -4.88 23.56 -3.77
CA GLY A 302 -5.88 24.64 -3.72
C GLY A 302 -5.52 25.77 -4.69
N GLY A 303 -6.54 26.34 -5.34
CA GLY A 303 -6.39 27.36 -6.39
C GLY A 303 -5.77 28.68 -5.91
N ASP A 304 -5.82 29.69 -6.79
CA ASP A 304 -5.13 31.00 -6.75
C ASP A 304 -5.20 31.84 -5.43
N ASP A 305 -5.89 31.37 -4.39
CA ASP A 305 -6.11 32.03 -3.09
C ASP A 305 -5.09 31.59 -2.00
N PHE A 306 -3.88 31.15 -2.35
CA PHE A 306 -2.87 30.76 -1.36
C PHE A 306 -2.31 32.00 -0.64
N GLU A 307 -2.58 32.14 0.67
CA GLU A 307 -2.02 33.20 1.51
C GLU A 307 -0.55 32.91 1.83
N ASP A 308 0.33 33.88 1.55
CA ASP A 308 1.74 33.78 1.90
C ASP A 308 1.93 33.69 3.43
N PRO A 309 2.92 32.91 3.95
CA PRO A 309 3.17 32.79 5.38
C PRO A 309 3.41 34.12 6.11
N GLU A 310 3.97 35.14 5.46
CA GLU A 310 4.18 36.47 6.03
C GLU A 310 2.87 37.22 6.26
N SER A 311 1.98 37.19 5.27
CA SER A 311 0.63 37.75 5.35
C SER A 311 -0.17 37.07 6.47
N TRP A 312 -0.07 35.75 6.56
CA TRP A 312 -0.70 34.97 7.63
C TRP A 312 -0.23 35.41 9.03
N LEU A 313 1.09 35.54 9.24
CA LEU A 313 1.64 36.04 10.51
C LEU A 313 1.18 37.46 10.81
N THR A 314 1.18 38.34 9.81
CA THR A 314 0.79 39.74 9.98
C THR A 314 -0.69 39.87 10.37
N ARG A 315 -1.56 39.04 9.79
CA ARG A 315 -3.00 39.03 10.03
C ARG A 315 -3.39 38.44 11.38
N GLU A 316 -2.78 37.30 11.76
CA GLU A 316 -3.25 36.51 12.90
C GLU A 316 -2.21 36.26 14.00
N GLY A 317 -0.93 36.57 13.79
CA GLY A 317 0.18 36.15 14.66
C GLY A 317 -0.03 36.53 16.13
N ILE A 318 -0.39 37.80 16.40
CA ILE A 318 -0.64 38.29 17.77
C ILE A 318 -1.84 37.56 18.39
N CYS A 319 -2.99 37.61 17.71
CA CYS A 319 -4.25 37.04 18.21
C CYS A 319 -4.14 35.54 18.49
N ALA A 320 -3.40 34.80 17.65
CA ALA A 320 -3.22 33.36 17.82
C ALA A 320 -2.31 33.02 19.01
N VAL A 321 -1.21 33.75 19.20
CA VAL A 321 -0.34 33.61 20.37
C VAL A 321 -1.12 33.94 21.65
N ASP A 322 -1.87 35.04 21.67
CA ASP A 322 -2.65 35.47 22.84
C ASP A 322 -3.76 34.46 23.16
N SER A 323 -4.52 34.02 22.15
CA SER A 323 -5.57 33.01 22.31
C SER A 323 -5.01 31.69 22.83
N LEU A 324 -3.84 31.27 22.35
CA LEU A 324 -3.19 30.08 22.87
C LEU A 324 -2.80 30.31 24.33
N LEU A 325 -2.03 31.35 24.67
CA LEU A 325 -1.56 31.58 26.05
C LEU A 325 -2.68 31.73 27.09
N GLN A 326 -3.88 32.16 26.69
CA GLN A 326 -5.06 32.21 27.56
C GLN A 326 -5.64 30.83 27.91
N LYS A 327 -5.36 29.79 27.12
CA LYS A 327 -5.80 28.41 27.42
C LYS A 327 -4.98 27.83 28.57
N GLY A 328 -5.65 27.16 29.49
CA GLY A 328 -5.01 26.34 30.54
C GLY A 328 -4.17 25.18 29.97
N PRO A 329 -3.41 24.48 30.83
CA PRO A 329 -2.61 23.34 30.42
C PRO A 329 -3.48 22.22 29.82
N PRO A 330 -3.02 21.52 28.77
CA PRO A 330 -3.74 20.38 28.21
C PRO A 330 -3.82 19.22 29.21
N ARG A 331 -4.76 18.29 28.98
CA ARG A 331 -5.03 17.13 29.87
C ARG A 331 -3.75 16.38 30.25
N ASP A 332 -2.89 16.10 29.28
CA ASP A 332 -1.66 15.30 29.45
C ASP A 332 -0.39 16.18 29.51
N HIS A 333 -0.51 17.41 30.04
CA HIS A 333 0.60 18.38 30.06
C HIS A 333 1.88 17.86 30.73
N ALA A 334 1.76 17.01 31.77
CA ALA A 334 2.91 16.44 32.46
C ALA A 334 3.73 15.53 31.53
N LEU A 335 3.07 14.65 30.78
CA LEU A 335 3.70 13.77 29.80
C LEU A 335 4.26 14.57 28.61
N ILE A 336 3.53 15.59 28.15
CA ILE A 336 4.01 16.49 27.09
C ILE A 336 5.31 17.17 27.53
N LEU A 337 5.36 17.68 28.77
CA LEU A 337 6.55 18.32 29.32
C LEU A 337 7.72 17.33 29.42
N GLU A 338 7.47 16.13 29.96
CA GLU A 338 8.49 15.08 30.09
C GLU A 338 9.11 14.72 28.73
N VAL A 339 8.29 14.40 27.73
CA VAL A 339 8.77 14.06 26.38
C VAL A 339 9.48 15.25 25.73
N THR A 340 9.00 16.47 25.94
CA THR A 340 9.66 17.66 25.38
C THR A 340 11.03 17.87 26.01
N LEU A 341 11.19 17.65 27.32
CA LEU A 341 12.50 17.71 27.98
C LEU A 341 13.43 16.62 27.46
N GLN A 342 12.94 15.40 27.22
CA GLN A 342 13.72 14.35 26.55
C GLN A 342 14.15 14.77 25.13
N GLU A 343 13.29 15.46 24.38
CA GLU A 343 13.65 16.02 23.07
C GLU A 343 14.70 17.14 23.20
N VAL A 344 14.65 17.97 24.25
CA VAL A 344 15.71 18.97 24.53
C VAL A 344 17.04 18.26 24.80
N ASP A 345 17.05 17.22 25.63
CA ASP A 345 18.25 16.46 25.97
C ASP A 345 18.85 15.76 24.74
N LYS A 346 18.00 15.28 23.82
CA LYS A 346 18.40 14.73 22.53
C LYS A 346 18.86 15.80 21.51
N GLY A 347 18.71 17.09 21.82
CA GLY A 347 19.01 18.19 20.89
C GLY A 347 17.93 18.42 19.82
N PHE A 348 16.78 17.74 19.93
CA PHE A 348 15.60 17.89 19.09
C PHE A 348 14.74 19.09 19.48
N CYS A 349 15.04 19.76 20.58
CA CYS A 349 14.42 21.02 20.93
C CYS A 349 15.46 21.98 21.51
N SER A 350 15.25 23.29 21.35
CA SER A 350 16.00 24.29 22.10
C SER A 350 15.63 24.24 23.59
N ALA A 351 16.42 24.92 24.41
CA ALA A 351 15.99 25.22 25.78
C ALA A 351 14.60 25.90 25.80
N LEU A 352 13.91 25.73 26.93
CA LEU A 352 12.63 26.37 27.17
C LEU A 352 12.80 27.88 27.25
N MET A 353 11.88 28.59 26.59
CA MET A 353 11.84 30.03 26.44
C MET A 353 10.48 30.56 26.88
N THR A 354 10.49 31.74 27.45
CA THR A 354 9.30 32.54 27.76
C THR A 354 8.76 33.22 26.50
N ARG A 355 7.52 33.71 26.56
CA ARG A 355 6.94 34.55 25.50
C ARG A 355 7.85 35.72 25.13
N GLN A 356 8.36 36.42 26.13
CA GLN A 356 9.19 37.60 25.90
C GLN A 356 10.47 37.24 25.14
N GLU A 357 11.09 36.10 25.44
CA GLU A 357 12.28 35.63 24.74
C GLU A 357 11.97 35.29 23.27
N VAL A 358 10.86 34.62 22.99
CA VAL A 358 10.46 34.31 21.60
C VAL A 358 10.05 35.57 20.83
N ASP A 359 9.32 36.50 21.46
CA ASP A 359 8.99 37.81 20.89
C ASP A 359 10.25 38.63 20.60
N ASN A 360 11.29 38.53 21.44
CA ASN A 360 12.59 39.17 21.19
C ASN A 360 13.36 38.50 20.05
N LEU A 361 13.23 37.18 19.88
CA LEU A 361 13.94 36.41 18.84
C LEU A 361 13.35 36.63 17.45
N PHE A 362 12.03 36.56 17.30
CA PHE A 362 11.38 36.62 15.98
C PHE A 362 10.64 37.93 15.72
N GLY A 363 10.39 38.72 16.76
CA GLY A 363 9.51 39.88 16.71
C GLY A 363 8.09 39.55 17.17
N ARG A 364 7.46 40.47 17.91
CA ARG A 364 6.09 40.30 18.40
C ARG A 364 5.11 40.13 17.22
N GLY A 365 4.35 39.04 17.23
CA GLY A 365 3.39 38.70 16.17
C GLY A 365 4.01 38.11 14.90
N ARG A 366 5.32 37.83 14.91
CA ARG A 366 6.08 37.33 13.74
C ARG A 366 6.48 35.87 13.88
N TRP A 367 5.78 35.13 14.72
CA TRP A 367 5.98 33.69 14.95
C TRP A 367 4.64 33.02 15.28
N ARG A 368 4.55 31.70 15.06
CA ARG A 368 3.34 30.91 15.25
C ARG A 368 3.65 29.66 16.10
N PRO A 369 2.97 29.47 17.24
CA PRO A 369 3.13 28.26 18.03
C PRO A 369 2.33 27.06 17.51
N LEU A 370 2.90 25.88 17.67
CA LEU A 370 2.28 24.56 17.58
C LEU A 370 1.79 24.12 18.96
N GLU A 371 0.56 23.62 19.03
CA GLU A 371 -0.01 23.03 20.24
C GLU A 371 0.25 21.52 20.22
N ARG A 372 0.81 20.97 21.30
CA ARG A 372 1.02 19.53 21.46
C ARG A 372 -0.19 18.85 22.09
N PHE A 373 -0.47 17.63 21.66
CA PHE A 373 -1.46 16.73 22.28
C PHE A 373 -0.92 15.31 22.33
N VAL A 374 -1.52 14.47 23.19
CA VAL A 374 -1.15 13.07 23.32
C VAL A 374 -2.18 12.19 22.62
N ILE A 375 -1.68 11.20 21.88
CA ILE A 375 -2.48 10.07 21.43
C ILE A 375 -2.05 8.86 22.25
N HIS A 376 -2.98 8.31 23.03
CA HIS A 376 -2.78 7.05 23.73
C HIS A 376 -3.07 5.89 22.76
N GLN A 377 -2.02 5.15 22.39
CA GLN A 377 -2.12 3.85 21.73
C GLN A 377 -1.85 2.78 22.81
N ALA A 378 -2.41 1.57 22.66
CA ALA A 378 -2.50 0.54 23.70
C ALA A 378 -1.27 0.42 24.62
N ASP A 379 -0.08 0.43 24.04
CA ASP A 379 1.22 0.26 24.70
C ASP A 379 2.09 1.53 24.71
N LYS A 380 1.75 2.56 23.93
CA LYS A 380 2.59 3.76 23.73
C LYS A 380 1.76 5.05 23.67
N SER A 381 2.19 6.06 24.43
CA SER A 381 1.65 7.42 24.32
C SER A 381 2.56 8.26 23.44
N ARG A 382 2.01 8.85 22.36
CA ARG A 382 2.77 9.68 21.41
C ARG A 382 2.37 11.14 21.53
N VAL A 383 3.36 12.01 21.71
CA VAL A 383 3.18 13.46 21.69
C VAL A 383 3.23 13.95 20.25
N ILE A 384 2.19 14.66 19.81
CA ILE A 384 2.01 15.10 18.43
C ILE A 384 1.91 16.62 18.35
N ASP A 385 2.64 17.22 17.41
CA ASP A 385 2.55 18.63 17.06
C ASP A 385 1.30 18.88 16.19
N ASN A 386 0.31 19.61 16.71
CA ASN A 386 -1.01 19.76 16.06
C ASN A 386 -1.03 20.87 15.01
N ALA A 387 -0.36 20.63 13.89
CA ALA A 387 -0.30 21.54 12.74
C ALA A 387 -1.69 21.86 12.13
N ARG A 388 -2.69 20.97 12.30
CA ARG A 388 -4.07 21.22 11.88
C ARG A 388 -4.76 22.28 12.74
N ARG A 389 -4.68 22.16 14.07
CA ARG A 389 -5.39 23.06 15.00
C ARG A 389 -4.82 24.47 15.01
N THR A 390 -3.53 24.61 14.76
CA THR A 390 -2.84 25.90 14.78
C THR A 390 -2.78 26.58 13.41
N GLY A 391 -3.29 25.93 12.36
CA GLY A 391 -3.45 26.48 11.00
C GLY A 391 -2.24 26.28 10.08
N HIS A 392 -1.22 25.52 10.47
CA HIS A 392 -0.06 25.28 9.60
C HIS A 392 -0.46 24.46 8.36
N ASN A 393 -1.31 23.44 8.52
CA ASN A 393 -1.74 22.60 7.40
C ASN A 393 -2.47 23.37 6.29
N CYS A 394 -3.20 24.45 6.61
CA CYS A 394 -3.91 25.23 5.59
C CYS A 394 -3.04 26.31 4.93
N HIS A 395 -1.86 26.58 5.49
CA HIS A 395 -0.84 27.49 4.91
C HIS A 395 0.38 26.70 4.43
N THR A 396 0.20 25.42 4.13
CA THR A 396 1.22 24.57 3.51
C THR A 396 0.61 23.98 2.26
N ASP A 397 1.16 24.36 1.12
CA ASP A 397 0.80 23.80 -0.16
C ASP A 397 1.82 22.71 -0.53
N MET A 398 1.30 21.48 -0.73
CA MET A 398 2.09 20.28 -0.99
C MET A 398 1.62 19.66 -2.31
N PRO A 399 2.24 19.99 -3.46
CA PRO A 399 1.76 19.59 -4.77
C PRO A 399 2.03 18.12 -5.11
N GLU A 400 2.47 17.35 -4.11
CA GLU A 400 2.87 15.97 -4.21
C GLU A 400 2.30 15.18 -3.04
N THR A 401 1.90 13.93 -3.31
CA THR A 401 1.35 13.04 -2.29
C THR A 401 2.06 11.70 -2.28
N ILE A 402 2.36 11.24 -1.05
CA ILE A 402 2.89 9.91 -0.82
C ILE A 402 1.82 8.85 -1.12
N HIS A 403 2.26 7.67 -1.52
CA HIS A 403 1.38 6.51 -1.65
C HIS A 403 2.03 5.30 -0.96
N THR A 404 1.19 4.46 -0.36
CA THR A 404 1.64 3.22 0.27
C THR A 404 1.46 2.06 -0.70
N VAL A 405 2.40 1.14 -0.63
CA VAL A 405 2.37 -0.10 -1.42
C VAL A 405 1.62 -1.15 -0.63
N SER A 406 0.82 -1.96 -1.33
CA SER A 406 0.09 -3.06 -0.71
C SER A 406 1.02 -4.23 -0.41
N VAL A 407 0.69 -5.04 0.60
CA VAL A 407 1.33 -6.34 0.88
C VAL A 407 1.38 -7.26 -0.35
N ASP A 408 0.49 -7.05 -1.34
CA ASP A 408 0.49 -7.71 -2.64
C ASP A 408 1.85 -7.61 -3.36
N PHE A 409 2.65 -6.57 -3.09
CA PHE A 409 4.01 -6.39 -3.61
C PHE A 409 4.92 -7.57 -3.30
N VAL A 410 4.89 -8.07 -2.06
CA VAL A 410 5.76 -9.16 -1.61
C VAL A 410 5.54 -10.41 -2.47
N ALA A 411 4.29 -10.78 -2.68
CA ALA A 411 3.93 -11.93 -3.50
C ALA A 411 4.32 -11.74 -4.97
N CYS A 412 4.20 -10.52 -5.51
CA CYS A 412 4.62 -10.19 -6.87
C CYS A 412 6.15 -10.28 -7.04
N CYS A 413 6.94 -9.72 -6.13
CA CYS A 413 8.40 -9.81 -6.19
C CYS A 413 8.90 -11.25 -6.13
N ILE A 414 8.34 -12.07 -5.23
CA ILE A 414 8.68 -13.50 -5.14
C ILE A 414 8.37 -14.18 -6.47
N ARG A 415 7.17 -13.96 -7.01
CA ARG A 415 6.74 -14.53 -8.29
C ARG A 415 7.66 -14.12 -9.44
N ASP A 416 8.07 -12.85 -9.50
CA ASP A 416 8.93 -12.34 -10.56
C ASP A 416 10.34 -12.91 -10.49
N VAL A 417 10.90 -13.07 -9.28
CA VAL A 417 12.18 -13.80 -9.07
C VAL A 417 12.06 -15.25 -9.52
N LEU A 418 11.01 -15.96 -9.08
CA LEU A 418 10.82 -17.37 -9.45
C LEU A 418 10.65 -17.56 -10.96
N ARG A 419 9.87 -16.70 -11.62
CA ARG A 419 9.70 -16.69 -13.08
C ARG A 419 11.01 -16.44 -13.82
N CYS A 420 11.85 -15.56 -13.29
CA CYS A 420 13.18 -15.30 -13.84
C CYS A 420 14.09 -16.53 -13.75
N LEU A 421 13.97 -17.34 -12.69
CA LEU A 421 14.79 -18.54 -12.49
C LEU A 421 14.32 -19.74 -13.31
N GLU A 422 13.02 -19.95 -13.41
CA GLU A 422 12.43 -21.06 -14.16
C GLU A 422 11.19 -20.57 -14.96
N PRO A 423 11.38 -20.11 -16.21
CA PRO A 423 10.28 -19.56 -17.01
C PRO A 423 9.20 -20.58 -17.38
N SER A 424 9.56 -21.87 -17.40
CA SER A 424 8.72 -22.91 -17.99
C SER A 424 7.51 -23.28 -17.12
N GLN A 425 7.58 -23.06 -15.79
CA GLN A 425 6.50 -23.30 -14.80
C GLN A 425 5.73 -24.62 -15.01
N HIS A 426 6.38 -25.67 -15.52
CA HIS A 426 5.73 -26.94 -15.86
C HIS A 426 5.45 -27.79 -14.62
N SER A 427 6.23 -27.60 -13.55
CA SER A 427 6.11 -28.31 -12.28
C SER A 427 5.04 -27.69 -11.38
N ALA A 428 4.31 -28.53 -10.65
CA ALA A 428 3.32 -28.09 -9.66
C ALA A 428 3.95 -27.36 -8.46
N ARG A 429 5.23 -27.61 -8.17
CA ARG A 429 6.00 -26.95 -7.11
C ARG A 429 7.31 -26.40 -7.68
N PRO A 430 7.72 -25.18 -7.27
CA PRO A 430 9.01 -24.66 -7.70
C PRO A 430 10.12 -25.51 -7.07
N VAL A 431 11.13 -25.88 -7.87
CA VAL A 431 12.36 -26.42 -7.31
C VAL A 431 13.22 -25.23 -6.88
N LEU A 432 13.13 -24.88 -5.59
CA LEU A 432 13.92 -23.79 -5.05
C LEU A 432 15.39 -24.22 -4.95
N PRO A 433 16.33 -23.46 -5.53
CA PRO A 433 17.74 -23.75 -5.37
C PRO A 433 18.18 -23.49 -3.93
N GLU A 434 19.16 -24.25 -3.43
CA GLU A 434 19.62 -24.16 -2.02
C GLU A 434 20.12 -22.76 -1.61
N TRP A 435 20.52 -21.92 -2.57
CA TRP A 435 21.00 -20.57 -2.34
C TRP A 435 19.89 -19.52 -2.20
N LEU A 436 18.64 -19.85 -2.52
CA LEU A 436 17.52 -18.92 -2.47
C LEU A 436 16.70 -19.14 -1.19
N ASP A 437 16.73 -18.15 -0.30
CA ASP A 437 15.88 -18.06 0.88
C ASP A 437 15.09 -16.74 0.83
N VAL A 438 13.77 -16.81 0.99
CA VAL A 438 12.87 -15.66 0.89
C VAL A 438 12.44 -15.24 2.28
N ARG A 439 12.66 -13.97 2.62
CA ARG A 439 12.27 -13.38 3.91
C ARG A 439 11.53 -12.07 3.69
N VAL A 440 10.62 -11.80 4.60
CA VAL A 440 9.90 -10.51 4.68
C VAL A 440 10.39 -9.80 5.92
N GLY A 441 10.75 -8.54 5.76
CA GLY A 441 11.13 -7.64 6.85
C GLY A 441 10.59 -6.26 6.57
N THR A 442 10.37 -5.50 7.64
CA THR A 442 10.04 -4.08 7.57
C THR A 442 11.08 -3.31 8.38
N ASP A 443 11.48 -2.15 7.88
CA ASP A 443 12.37 -1.25 8.57
C ASP A 443 11.55 -0.03 9.00
N ASP A 444 11.47 0.19 10.32
CA ASP A 444 10.95 1.45 10.85
C ASP A 444 12.12 2.42 11.05
N LEU A 445 11.86 3.70 10.83
CA LEU A 445 12.82 4.76 11.09
C LEU A 445 12.51 5.33 12.48
N PRO A 446 13.30 5.02 13.53
CA PRO A 446 13.26 5.73 14.78
C PRO A 446 13.18 7.23 14.55
N ASP A 447 12.15 7.83 15.13
CA ASP A 447 11.91 9.26 15.07
C ASP A 447 11.87 9.83 13.62
N ALA A 448 11.37 9.07 12.62
CA ALA A 448 11.39 9.27 11.14
C ALA A 448 11.20 10.69 10.54
N TYR A 449 10.73 11.66 11.31
CA TYR A 449 10.55 13.05 10.88
C TYR A 449 11.46 14.00 11.64
N ARG A 450 11.81 13.62 12.87
CA ARG A 450 12.97 14.11 13.58
C ARG A 450 14.20 13.62 12.82
N GLY A 451 14.44 13.90 11.54
CA GLY A 451 15.74 13.74 10.84
C GLY A 451 16.13 14.93 9.93
N HIS A 452 15.23 15.91 9.79
CA HIS A 452 15.21 16.89 8.70
C HIS A 452 15.30 18.32 9.26
N PRO A 453 16.37 19.06 8.99
CA PRO A 453 16.55 20.39 9.57
C PRO A 453 15.51 21.38 9.04
N VAL A 454 14.97 22.25 9.87
CA VAL A 454 14.07 23.35 9.45
C VAL A 454 14.90 24.55 9.00
N ALA A 455 14.47 25.18 7.91
CA ALA A 455 15.09 26.40 7.40
C ALA A 455 15.06 27.50 8.48
N ALA A 456 16.15 28.28 8.59
CA ALA A 456 16.30 29.28 9.65
C ALA A 456 15.14 30.30 9.67
N GLU A 457 14.69 30.74 8.49
CA GLU A 457 13.54 31.64 8.30
C GLU A 457 12.18 31.02 8.67
N HIS A 458 12.11 29.69 8.75
CA HIS A 458 10.89 28.95 9.12
C HIS A 458 10.89 28.46 10.57
N LEU A 459 11.97 28.66 11.34
CA LEU A 459 12.00 28.33 12.77
C LEU A 459 10.89 29.03 13.56
N ARG A 460 10.47 30.23 13.12
CA ARG A 460 9.34 30.98 13.68
C ARG A 460 7.98 30.28 13.56
N PHE A 461 7.85 29.26 12.72
CA PHE A 461 6.67 28.39 12.59
C PHE A 461 6.86 27.03 13.29
N SER A 462 8.06 26.76 13.81
CA SER A 462 8.41 25.51 14.49
C SER A 462 8.55 25.68 16.00
N ILE A 463 7.74 26.59 16.58
CA ILE A 463 7.73 26.87 18.01
C ILE A 463 6.68 26.00 18.68
N VAL A 464 7.08 25.13 19.60
CA VAL A 464 6.16 24.32 20.38
C VAL A 464 5.75 25.07 21.63
N ARG A 465 4.45 25.12 21.91
CA ARG A 465 3.93 25.65 23.19
C ARG A 465 3.77 24.54 24.23
N MET A 466 4.24 24.82 25.45
CA MET A 466 3.94 24.06 26.67
C MET A 466 3.40 24.98 27.76
N ALA A 467 2.10 24.95 28.05
CA ALA A 467 1.47 25.72 29.15
C ALA A 467 1.95 27.20 29.28
N SER A 468 3.06 27.46 30.00
CA SER A 468 3.74 28.73 30.26
C SER A 468 5.13 28.95 29.60
N CYS A 469 5.64 28.03 28.77
CA CYS A 469 6.95 28.12 28.10
C CYS A 469 6.94 27.52 26.67
N MET A 470 7.99 27.76 25.89
CA MET A 470 8.09 27.43 24.46
C MET A 470 9.49 26.90 24.09
N CYS A 471 9.62 26.08 23.06
CA CYS A 471 10.94 25.67 22.52
C CYS A 471 10.89 25.48 21.00
N ALA A 472 12.03 25.64 20.32
CA ALA A 472 12.20 25.42 18.89
C ALA A 472 12.62 23.97 18.63
N ALA A 473 11.87 23.22 17.83
CA ALA A 473 12.16 21.80 17.53
C ALA A 473 13.17 21.60 16.36
N TYR A 474 13.94 20.52 16.43
CA TYR A 474 15.03 20.05 15.56
C TYR A 474 14.93 18.50 15.44
N PHE A 475 15.54 17.88 14.43
CA PHE A 475 15.15 16.55 13.90
C PHE A 475 16.35 15.60 13.48
N ASP A 476 16.80 14.52 14.21
CA ASP A 476 17.88 13.49 13.86
C ASP A 476 17.55 11.93 13.60
N ASP A 477 18.32 11.21 12.75
CA ASP A 477 18.08 9.80 12.31
C ASP A 477 18.93 8.69 13.02
N GLU A 478 18.30 7.65 13.58
CA GLU A 478 18.85 6.28 13.74
C GLU A 478 17.88 5.23 13.14
N LEU A 479 18.35 4.02 12.74
CA LEU A 479 17.56 2.98 12.04
C LEU A 479 17.22 1.78 12.97
N SER A 480 16.20 0.98 12.66
CA SER A 480 15.98 -0.36 13.27
C SER A 480 15.24 -1.30 12.31
N VAL A 481 15.56 -2.60 12.36
CA VAL A 481 15.04 -3.64 11.44
C VAL A 481 14.23 -4.69 12.20
N GLU A 482 13.11 -5.10 11.62
CA GLU A 482 12.10 -5.95 12.27
C GLU A 482 11.78 -7.21 11.48
N PHE A 483 11.73 -8.34 12.18
CA PHE A 483 11.26 -9.62 11.63
C PHE A 483 9.98 -10.04 12.37
N LEU A 484 8.85 -10.06 11.65
CA LEU A 484 7.57 -10.52 12.18
C LEU A 484 7.43 -12.04 12.00
N ARG A 485 7.22 -12.74 13.12
CA ARG A 485 6.69 -14.11 13.14
C ARG A 485 5.54 -14.16 14.15
N ASP A 486 4.38 -14.65 13.71
CA ASP A 486 3.25 -15.07 14.54
C ASP A 486 2.62 -14.00 15.46
N ALA A 487 2.46 -12.76 14.97
CA ALA A 487 1.83 -11.69 15.74
C ALA A 487 0.40 -11.39 15.22
N ASP A 488 -0.62 -11.91 15.91
CA ASP A 488 -2.04 -11.63 15.66
C ASP A 488 -2.49 -10.28 16.27
N VAL A 489 -1.70 -9.23 16.01
CA VAL A 489 -1.95 -7.89 16.57
C VAL A 489 -3.20 -7.26 15.95
N SER A 490 -3.49 -7.62 14.71
CA SER A 490 -4.59 -7.11 13.90
C SER A 490 -5.97 -7.54 14.40
N GLN A 491 -6.16 -8.85 14.61
CA GLN A 491 -7.46 -9.36 15.06
C GLN A 491 -7.69 -8.97 16.52
N ALA A 492 -6.65 -9.01 17.36
CA ALA A 492 -6.75 -8.54 18.75
C ALA A 492 -7.19 -7.07 18.82
N LYS A 493 -6.56 -6.18 18.04
CA LYS A 493 -6.93 -4.75 18.00
C LYS A 493 -8.37 -4.52 17.54
N VAL A 494 -8.82 -5.24 16.50
CA VAL A 494 -10.20 -5.13 16.00
C VAL A 494 -11.19 -5.69 17.02
N ARG A 495 -10.90 -6.85 17.62
CA ARG A 495 -11.70 -7.47 18.67
C ARG A 495 -11.88 -6.54 19.85
N ASP A 496 -10.79 -6.00 20.39
CA ASP A 496 -10.84 -5.16 21.60
C ASP A 496 -11.67 -3.91 21.34
N ARG A 497 -11.49 -3.26 20.17
CA ARG A 497 -12.30 -2.10 19.78
C ARG A 497 -13.79 -2.46 19.62
N LEU A 498 -14.11 -3.61 19.04
CA LEU A 498 -15.49 -4.08 18.90
C LEU A 498 -16.11 -4.40 20.25
N ASP A 499 -15.36 -5.03 21.16
CA ASP A 499 -15.80 -5.36 22.51
C ASP A 499 -16.06 -4.09 23.33
N ASP A 500 -15.15 -3.11 23.28
CA ASP A 500 -15.31 -1.81 23.95
C ASP A 500 -16.58 -1.08 23.50
N VAL A 501 -16.78 -0.94 22.18
CA VAL A 501 -17.94 -0.25 21.60
C VAL A 501 -19.25 -0.99 21.92
N THR A 502 -19.22 -2.32 21.84
CA THR A 502 -20.41 -3.15 22.12
C THR A 502 -20.79 -3.11 23.60
N GLN A 503 -19.79 -3.15 24.49
CA GLN A 503 -20.00 -3.06 25.94
C GLN A 503 -20.47 -1.67 26.38
N ALA A 504 -19.90 -0.60 25.80
CA ALA A 504 -20.31 0.77 26.07
C ALA A 504 -21.70 1.11 25.51
N ARG A 505 -22.19 0.33 24.53
CA ARG A 505 -23.42 0.61 23.76
C ARG A 505 -23.42 1.99 23.07
N GLU A 506 -22.22 2.53 22.83
CA GLU A 506 -22.00 3.84 22.23
C GLU A 506 -20.82 3.80 21.26
N MET A 507 -20.93 4.50 20.12
CA MET A 507 -19.88 4.65 19.12
C MET A 507 -19.80 6.09 18.60
N SER A 508 -18.65 6.74 18.80
CA SER A 508 -18.40 8.08 18.27
C SER A 508 -18.06 8.06 16.77
N ARG A 509 -18.13 9.24 16.13
CA ARG A 509 -17.73 9.43 14.71
C ARG A 509 -16.28 9.02 14.45
N ASP A 510 -15.38 9.34 15.39
CA ASP A 510 -13.96 9.03 15.28
C ASP A 510 -13.70 7.53 15.44
N GLU A 511 -14.38 6.88 16.39
CA GLU A 511 -14.31 5.42 16.57
C GLU A 511 -14.85 4.67 15.35
N ALA A 512 -15.98 5.11 14.78
CA ALA A 512 -16.52 4.52 13.55
C ALA A 512 -15.54 4.65 12.38
N GLY A 513 -14.81 5.77 12.28
CA GLY A 513 -13.76 5.98 11.28
C GLY A 513 -12.54 5.09 11.50
N LYS A 514 -12.06 4.98 12.74
CA LYS A 514 -10.96 4.10 13.12
C LYS A 514 -11.30 2.63 12.89
N LEU A 515 -12.47 2.19 13.34
CA LEU A 515 -12.95 0.82 13.18
C LEU A 515 -13.09 0.46 11.69
N ARG A 516 -13.63 1.36 10.85
CA ARG A 516 -13.64 1.17 9.39
C ARG A 516 -12.24 0.95 8.83
N GLY A 517 -11.26 1.77 9.23
CA GLY A 517 -9.88 1.64 8.79
C GLY A 517 -9.24 0.33 9.23
N ASP A 518 -9.41 -0.04 10.51
CA ASP A 518 -8.88 -1.27 11.10
C ASP A 518 -9.47 -2.52 10.39
N LEU A 519 -10.78 -2.54 10.13
CA LEU A 519 -11.45 -3.61 9.39
C LEU A 519 -11.00 -3.69 7.93
N GLN A 520 -10.94 -2.54 7.25
CA GLN A 520 -10.49 -2.51 5.87
C GLN A 520 -9.06 -3.03 5.73
N TRP A 521 -8.20 -2.75 6.72
CA TRP A 521 -6.86 -3.30 6.76
C TRP A 521 -6.84 -4.81 7.06
N LEU A 522 -7.54 -5.27 8.11
CA LEU A 522 -7.63 -6.70 8.45
C LEU A 522 -8.13 -7.54 7.27
N PHE A 523 -9.22 -7.14 6.64
CA PHE A 523 -9.78 -7.89 5.51
C PHE A 523 -9.04 -7.67 4.19
N SER A 524 -8.08 -6.74 4.12
CA SER A 524 -7.15 -6.65 2.99
C SER A 524 -6.07 -7.72 3.04
N THR A 525 -5.74 -8.21 4.24
CA THR A 525 -4.74 -9.29 4.47
C THR A 525 -5.39 -10.65 4.66
N CYS A 526 -6.70 -10.72 4.89
CA CYS A 526 -7.50 -11.94 4.97
C CYS A 526 -8.28 -12.23 3.68
N THR A 527 -9.05 -13.31 3.64
CA THR A 527 -9.81 -13.84 2.47
C THR A 527 -10.95 -12.95 1.93
N GLY A 528 -10.91 -11.63 2.15
CA GLY A 528 -11.69 -10.63 1.41
C GLY A 528 -13.02 -10.21 2.03
N TYR A 529 -13.57 -9.12 1.46
CA TYR A 529 -14.86 -8.40 1.57
C TYR A 529 -15.70 -8.34 2.87
N SER A 530 -15.45 -9.18 3.87
CA SER A 530 -16.28 -9.26 5.07
C SER A 530 -16.30 -7.96 5.90
N ALA A 531 -15.29 -7.10 5.75
CA ALA A 531 -15.27 -5.73 6.31
C ALA A 531 -16.52 -4.91 5.98
N LYS A 532 -17.15 -5.17 4.83
CA LYS A 532 -18.24 -4.34 4.32
C LYS A 532 -19.58 -4.64 4.95
N TYR A 533 -19.70 -5.71 5.74
CA TYR A 533 -20.92 -6.04 6.49
C TYR A 533 -21.41 -4.85 7.32
N ALA A 534 -20.52 -4.30 8.14
CA ALA A 534 -20.82 -3.15 8.98
C ALA A 534 -20.76 -1.82 8.20
N GLY A 535 -20.57 -1.83 6.88
CA GLY A 535 -20.42 -0.63 6.06
C GLY A 535 -21.57 0.37 6.20
N PRO A 536 -22.84 -0.04 6.11
CA PRO A 536 -24.00 0.84 6.35
C PRO A 536 -24.02 1.40 7.77
N LEU A 537 -23.76 0.54 8.77
CA LEU A 537 -23.70 0.90 10.18
C LEU A 537 -22.64 1.99 10.45
N LEU A 538 -21.41 1.73 10.04
CA LEU A 538 -20.27 2.64 10.23
C LEU A 538 -20.49 3.96 9.49
N THR A 539 -21.11 3.93 8.31
CA THR A 539 -21.45 5.15 7.56
C THR A 539 -22.44 6.00 8.34
N ARG A 540 -23.49 5.38 8.87
CA ARG A 540 -24.52 6.07 9.66
C ARG A 540 -23.92 6.77 10.88
N PHE A 541 -22.98 6.14 11.58
CA PHE A 541 -22.32 6.76 12.74
C PHE A 541 -21.32 7.84 12.37
N GLN A 542 -20.61 7.72 11.25
CA GLN A 542 -19.69 8.76 10.78
C GLN A 542 -20.42 10.05 10.36
N THR A 543 -21.62 9.93 9.77
CA THR A 543 -22.41 11.07 9.29
C THR A 543 -23.47 11.53 10.29
N GLY A 544 -23.90 10.63 11.19
CA GLY A 544 -24.98 10.85 12.15
C GLY A 544 -24.57 11.69 13.36
N SER A 545 -25.56 12.13 14.14
CA SER A 545 -25.38 12.92 15.37
C SER A 545 -25.50 12.11 16.66
N SER A 546 -26.19 10.95 16.63
CA SER A 546 -26.38 10.09 17.80
C SER A 546 -25.24 9.07 17.94
N PRO A 547 -24.63 8.93 19.13
CA PRO A 547 -23.63 7.90 19.40
C PRO A 547 -24.24 6.57 19.89
N LEU A 548 -25.55 6.49 20.16
CA LEU A 548 -26.17 5.31 20.78
C LEU A 548 -26.38 4.15 19.79
N LEU A 549 -26.01 2.93 20.20
CA LEU A 549 -26.26 1.70 19.46
C LEU A 549 -27.65 1.12 19.75
N SER A 550 -28.37 0.70 18.71
CA SER A 550 -29.57 -0.12 18.84
C SER A 550 -29.23 -1.61 19.01
N GLU A 551 -30.19 -2.44 19.42
CA GLU A 551 -29.98 -3.90 19.53
C GLU A 551 -29.58 -4.53 18.19
N ALA A 552 -30.12 -4.03 17.07
CA ALA A 552 -29.74 -4.48 15.73
C ALA A 552 -28.29 -4.11 15.40
N ASP A 553 -27.80 -2.97 15.89
CA ASP A 553 -26.41 -2.54 15.67
C ASP A 553 -25.43 -3.38 16.47
N VAL A 554 -25.78 -3.69 17.73
CA VAL A 554 -25.02 -4.61 18.58
C VAL A 554 -24.88 -5.96 17.90
N LEU A 555 -25.97 -6.46 17.31
CA LEU A 555 -25.95 -7.73 16.57
C LEU A 555 -24.99 -7.68 15.39
N VAL A 556 -25.02 -6.61 14.59
CA VAL A 556 -24.09 -6.42 13.46
C VAL A 556 -22.63 -6.38 13.91
N LEU A 557 -22.33 -5.70 15.01
CA LEU A 557 -20.97 -5.64 15.57
C LEU A 557 -20.52 -6.99 16.12
N GLN A 558 -21.42 -7.77 16.72
CA GLN A 558 -21.15 -9.13 17.17
C GLN A 558 -20.85 -10.08 16.01
N SER A 559 -21.62 -10.04 14.91
CA SER A 559 -21.28 -10.86 13.73
C SER A 559 -19.95 -10.43 13.13
N LEU A 560 -19.69 -9.11 13.07
CA LEU A 560 -18.42 -8.59 12.57
C LEU A 560 -17.23 -9.05 13.42
N ARG A 561 -17.41 -9.15 14.74
CA ARG A 561 -16.41 -9.70 15.66
C ARG A 561 -16.14 -11.17 15.36
N THR A 562 -17.18 -11.99 15.19
CA THR A 562 -17.04 -13.40 14.81
C THR A 562 -16.30 -13.54 13.47
N LEU A 563 -16.68 -12.73 12.47
CA LEU A 563 -16.01 -12.70 11.17
C LEU A 563 -14.54 -12.30 11.26
N ALA A 564 -14.21 -11.33 12.13
CA ALA A 564 -12.82 -10.89 12.33
C ALA A 564 -11.95 -11.98 12.98
N LEU A 565 -12.51 -12.76 13.93
CA LEU A 565 -11.81 -13.83 14.64
C LEU A 565 -11.70 -15.13 13.85
N THR A 566 -12.60 -15.35 12.89
CA THR A 566 -12.59 -16.50 11.98
C THR A 566 -11.92 -16.20 10.65
N ALA A 567 -11.51 -14.94 10.42
CA ALA A 567 -10.86 -14.51 9.20
C ALA A 567 -9.52 -15.24 9.02
N ALA A 568 -9.45 -16.10 7.99
CA ALA A 568 -8.21 -16.77 7.63
C ALA A 568 -7.29 -15.81 6.86
N PRO A 569 -5.95 -15.91 7.07
CA PRO A 569 -5.00 -15.22 6.22
C PRO A 569 -5.23 -15.54 4.75
N ARG A 570 -5.09 -14.54 3.88
CA ARG A 570 -5.23 -14.73 2.43
C ARG A 570 -4.07 -15.57 1.91
N GLU A 571 -4.38 -16.66 1.22
CA GLU A 571 -3.39 -17.42 0.45
C GLU A 571 -3.19 -16.80 -0.94
N ILE A 572 -1.93 -16.52 -1.30
CA ILE A 572 -1.58 -15.98 -2.62
C ILE A 572 -0.71 -16.99 -3.36
N ARG A 573 -1.19 -17.44 -4.53
CA ARG A 573 -0.41 -18.32 -5.41
C ARG A 573 0.74 -17.53 -6.06
N VAL A 574 1.98 -17.92 -5.77
CA VAL A 574 3.20 -17.33 -6.37
C VAL A 574 3.85 -18.22 -7.43
N TRP A 575 3.40 -19.47 -7.59
CA TRP A 575 3.93 -20.44 -8.55
C TRP A 575 2.83 -21.32 -9.16
N GLY A 576 3.09 -21.85 -10.35
CA GLY A 576 2.22 -22.79 -11.06
C GLY A 576 1.40 -22.12 -12.18
N LYS A 577 0.88 -22.95 -13.10
CA LYS A 577 0.02 -22.49 -14.18
C LYS A 577 -1.35 -22.06 -13.64
N SER A 578 -1.95 -21.06 -14.29
CA SER A 578 -3.37 -20.74 -14.07
C SER A 578 -4.22 -21.92 -14.54
N SER A 579 -5.16 -22.34 -13.71
CA SER A 579 -6.19 -23.31 -14.11
C SER A 579 -7.19 -22.61 -15.04
N PRO A 580 -7.80 -23.35 -15.99
CA PRO A 580 -8.98 -22.85 -16.70
C PRO A 580 -10.08 -22.51 -15.69
N CYS A 581 -10.80 -21.41 -15.94
CA CYS A 581 -11.89 -20.98 -15.07
C CYS A 581 -13.14 -21.82 -15.31
N THR A 582 -13.90 -22.11 -14.25
CA THR A 582 -15.31 -22.49 -14.37
C THR A 582 -16.07 -21.29 -14.94
N LEU A 583 -16.83 -21.48 -16.04
CA LEU A 583 -17.67 -20.42 -16.58
C LEU A 583 -19.07 -20.54 -15.98
N VAL A 584 -19.64 -19.43 -15.56
CA VAL A 584 -20.99 -19.38 -14.99
C VAL A 584 -21.77 -18.28 -15.70
N TYR A 585 -22.99 -18.59 -16.11
CA TYR A 585 -23.97 -17.63 -16.61
C TYR A 585 -25.16 -17.66 -15.68
N THR A 586 -25.65 -16.49 -15.28
CA THR A 586 -26.85 -16.38 -14.45
C THR A 586 -27.76 -15.30 -15.00
N ASP A 587 -29.06 -15.52 -14.78
CA ASP A 587 -30.11 -14.54 -15.08
C ASP A 587 -31.28 -14.72 -14.11
N ALA A 588 -32.15 -13.71 -14.00
CA ALA A 588 -33.40 -13.80 -13.26
C ALA A 588 -34.54 -13.07 -13.99
N SER A 589 -35.71 -13.70 -14.03
CA SER A 589 -36.94 -13.09 -14.54
C SER A 589 -37.94 -12.83 -13.41
N PHE A 590 -38.75 -11.78 -13.57
CA PHE A 590 -39.85 -11.47 -12.65
C PHE A 590 -41.13 -11.18 -13.44
N GLU A 591 -41.92 -12.22 -13.67
CA GLU A 591 -43.13 -12.18 -14.49
C GLU A 591 -44.32 -12.71 -13.70
N SER A 592 -45.48 -12.07 -13.80
CA SER A 592 -46.70 -12.49 -13.08
C SER A 592 -46.53 -12.60 -11.56
N SER A 593 -45.62 -11.83 -10.96
CA SER A 593 -45.20 -11.90 -9.54
C SER A 593 -44.40 -13.14 -9.14
N GLU A 594 -44.02 -13.98 -10.10
CA GLU A 594 -43.10 -15.10 -9.90
C GLU A 594 -41.67 -14.64 -10.16
N LEU A 595 -40.76 -14.89 -9.21
CA LEU A 595 -39.33 -14.69 -9.40
C LEU A 595 -38.68 -16.03 -9.74
N ARG A 596 -38.08 -16.13 -10.92
CA ARG A 596 -37.40 -17.35 -11.38
C ARG A 596 -35.94 -17.06 -11.69
N LEU A 597 -35.08 -17.97 -11.23
CA LEU A 597 -33.63 -17.91 -11.40
C LEU A 597 -33.23 -18.91 -12.49
N GLY A 598 -32.32 -18.53 -13.38
CA GLY A 598 -31.73 -19.40 -14.39
C GLY A 598 -30.20 -19.35 -14.35
N TRP A 599 -29.54 -20.49 -14.58
CA TRP A 599 -28.09 -20.53 -14.66
C TRP A 599 -27.56 -21.63 -15.57
N ILE A 600 -26.32 -21.45 -16.03
CA ILE A 600 -25.53 -22.49 -16.71
C ILE A 600 -24.10 -22.48 -16.16
N ILE A 601 -23.60 -23.65 -15.76
CA ILE A 601 -22.25 -23.83 -15.23
C ILE A 601 -21.45 -24.72 -16.18
N PHE A 602 -20.34 -24.22 -16.69
CA PHE A 602 -19.37 -24.97 -17.48
C PHE A 602 -18.18 -25.35 -16.59
N LEU A 603 -18.15 -26.61 -16.15
CA LEU A 603 -17.01 -27.14 -15.38
C LEU A 603 -15.77 -27.29 -16.28
N PRO A 604 -14.55 -27.04 -15.77
CA PRO A 604 -13.32 -27.10 -16.57
C PRO A 604 -13.14 -28.40 -17.38
N PRO A 605 -12.34 -28.36 -18.47
CA PRO A 605 -12.28 -29.41 -19.48
C PRO A 605 -12.09 -30.86 -18.97
N PRO A 606 -12.77 -31.86 -19.58
CA PRO A 606 -13.73 -31.69 -20.68
C PRO A 606 -14.99 -30.98 -20.19
N TRP A 607 -15.41 -29.93 -20.90
CA TRP A 607 -16.52 -29.08 -20.49
C TRP A 607 -17.80 -29.91 -20.37
N ARG A 608 -18.42 -29.90 -19.19
CA ARG A 608 -19.72 -30.54 -18.94
C ARG A 608 -20.71 -29.47 -18.49
N PRO A 609 -21.51 -28.92 -19.42
CA PRO A 609 -22.44 -27.85 -19.10
C PRO A 609 -23.60 -28.37 -18.26
N HIS A 610 -23.88 -27.66 -17.18
CA HIS A 610 -24.97 -27.94 -16.26
C HIS A 610 -25.90 -26.73 -16.20
N GLY A 611 -27.08 -26.86 -16.80
CA GLY A 611 -28.12 -25.84 -16.77
C GLY A 611 -29.13 -26.11 -15.66
N GLY A 612 -29.62 -25.06 -15.02
CA GLY A 612 -30.68 -25.21 -14.03
C GLY A 612 -31.61 -24.00 -13.93
N THR A 613 -32.78 -24.26 -13.37
CA THR A 613 -33.80 -23.24 -13.06
C THR A 613 -34.35 -23.46 -11.65
N CYS A 614 -34.77 -22.38 -11.00
CA CYS A 614 -35.39 -22.42 -9.67
C CYS A 614 -36.43 -21.31 -9.54
N VAL A 615 -37.65 -21.68 -9.17
CA VAL A 615 -38.68 -20.71 -8.73
C VAL A 615 -38.41 -20.33 -7.28
N VAL A 616 -38.34 -19.04 -7.00
CA VAL A 616 -38.26 -18.53 -5.63
C VAL A 616 -39.67 -18.53 -5.05
N PRO A 617 -39.93 -19.23 -3.92
CA PRO A 617 -41.26 -19.30 -3.34
C PRO A 617 -41.80 -17.92 -2.95
N ASP A 618 -43.10 -17.69 -3.14
CA ASP A 618 -43.76 -16.41 -2.82
C ASP A 618 -43.50 -15.91 -1.40
N HIS A 619 -43.51 -16.83 -0.42
CA HIS A 619 -43.26 -16.51 0.98
C HIS A 619 -41.82 -16.03 1.24
N VAL A 620 -40.87 -16.35 0.37
CA VAL A 620 -39.49 -15.84 0.42
C VAL A 620 -39.44 -14.46 -0.24
N VAL A 621 -40.08 -14.29 -1.40
CA VAL A 621 -40.17 -12.99 -2.10
C VAL A 621 -40.79 -11.91 -1.20
N GLN A 622 -41.80 -12.28 -0.41
CA GLN A 622 -42.48 -11.38 0.54
C GLN A 622 -41.61 -10.97 1.74
N GLN A 623 -40.49 -11.65 2.02
CA GLN A 623 -39.56 -11.27 3.10
C GLN A 623 -38.64 -10.11 2.72
N TRP A 624 -38.57 -9.75 1.43
CA TRP A 624 -37.68 -8.71 0.91
C TRP A 624 -38.40 -7.38 0.71
N ILE A 625 -37.63 -6.34 0.39
CA ILE A 625 -38.19 -5.01 0.18
C ILE A 625 -39.13 -5.08 -1.05
N PRO A 626 -40.40 -4.67 -0.92
CA PRO A 626 -41.35 -4.71 -2.03
C PRO A 626 -40.90 -3.80 -3.17
N ARG A 627 -40.81 -4.35 -4.39
CA ARG A 627 -40.45 -3.62 -5.61
C ARG A 627 -41.37 -4.02 -6.77
N LYS A 628 -41.47 -3.14 -7.76
CA LYS A 628 -42.18 -3.45 -9.03
C LYS A 628 -41.49 -4.57 -9.83
N GLN A 629 -40.17 -4.66 -9.69
CA GLN A 629 -39.31 -5.62 -10.37
C GLN A 629 -38.29 -6.13 -9.36
N GLN A 630 -38.16 -7.46 -9.24
CA GLN A 630 -37.22 -8.10 -8.32
C GLN A 630 -35.97 -8.67 -9.02
N ILE A 631 -35.77 -8.36 -10.31
CA ILE A 631 -34.64 -8.86 -11.12
C ILE A 631 -33.28 -8.55 -10.48
N TYR A 632 -33.05 -7.32 -10.01
CA TYR A 632 -31.81 -6.93 -9.32
C TYR A 632 -31.50 -7.83 -8.12
N LEU A 633 -32.51 -8.16 -7.31
CA LEU A 633 -32.35 -9.07 -6.19
C LEU A 633 -32.17 -10.52 -6.66
N GLY A 634 -32.96 -10.95 -7.65
CA GLY A 634 -32.89 -12.30 -8.24
C GLY A 634 -31.51 -12.64 -8.80
N GLU A 635 -30.93 -11.78 -9.62
CA GLU A 635 -29.59 -12.03 -10.17
C GLU A 635 -28.50 -12.00 -9.08
N THR A 636 -28.62 -11.11 -8.08
CA THR A 636 -27.72 -11.14 -6.92
C THR A 636 -27.90 -12.45 -6.13
N LEU A 637 -29.13 -12.96 -6.04
CA LEU A 637 -29.49 -14.19 -5.33
C LEU A 637 -28.91 -15.43 -6.01
N CYS A 638 -28.77 -15.44 -7.34
CA CYS A 638 -28.06 -16.51 -8.04
C CYS A 638 -26.63 -16.70 -7.50
N ALA A 639 -25.91 -15.62 -7.20
CA ALA A 639 -24.56 -15.69 -6.64
C ALA A 639 -24.47 -16.33 -5.25
N LEU A 640 -25.60 -16.43 -4.54
CA LEU A 640 -25.72 -17.11 -3.25
C LEU A 640 -26.25 -18.54 -3.42
N VAL A 641 -27.36 -18.70 -4.15
CA VAL A 641 -28.07 -19.98 -4.32
C VAL A 641 -27.18 -21.04 -4.95
N LEU A 642 -26.42 -20.70 -6.00
CA LEU A 642 -25.54 -21.66 -6.66
C LEU A 642 -24.44 -22.20 -5.73
N LEU A 643 -23.95 -21.39 -4.80
CA LEU A 643 -22.92 -21.81 -3.84
C LEU A 643 -23.47 -22.76 -2.78
N LEU A 644 -24.76 -22.64 -2.45
CA LEU A 644 -25.46 -23.53 -1.52
C LEU A 644 -25.86 -24.84 -2.20
N LEU A 645 -26.31 -24.79 -3.45
CA LEU A 645 -26.71 -25.97 -4.22
C LEU A 645 -25.52 -26.81 -4.66
N TYR A 646 -24.44 -26.17 -5.11
CA TYR A 646 -23.29 -26.85 -5.72
C TYR A 646 -21.94 -26.49 -5.10
N PRO A 647 -21.76 -26.59 -3.78
CA PRO A 647 -20.49 -26.20 -3.14
C PRO A 647 -19.28 -26.97 -3.70
N GLY A 648 -19.48 -28.21 -4.17
CA GLY A 648 -18.42 -29.03 -4.78
C GLY A 648 -17.94 -28.54 -6.15
N HIS A 649 -18.78 -27.84 -6.93
CA HIS A 649 -18.38 -27.28 -8.24
C HIS A 649 -17.47 -26.05 -8.09
N PHE A 650 -17.49 -25.44 -6.92
CA PHE A 650 -16.90 -24.13 -6.67
C PHE A 650 -15.72 -24.17 -5.69
N ARG A 651 -15.54 -25.25 -4.94
CA ARG A 651 -14.46 -25.36 -3.96
C ARG A 651 -13.07 -25.26 -4.63
N ASP A 652 -12.27 -24.30 -4.15
CA ASP A 652 -10.89 -24.03 -4.58
C ASP A 652 -10.74 -23.78 -6.10
N THR A 653 -11.78 -23.24 -6.74
CA THR A 653 -11.78 -22.95 -8.19
C THR A 653 -11.70 -21.45 -8.52
N ASP A 654 -11.16 -21.18 -9.71
CA ASP A 654 -11.26 -19.89 -10.36
C ASP A 654 -12.54 -19.87 -11.21
N CYS A 655 -13.34 -18.81 -11.08
CA CYS A 655 -14.62 -18.67 -11.78
C CYS A 655 -14.66 -17.37 -12.60
N LEU A 656 -15.19 -17.46 -13.82
CA LEU A 656 -15.62 -16.33 -14.63
C LEU A 656 -17.14 -16.36 -14.70
N TRP A 657 -17.79 -15.36 -14.12
CA TRP A 657 -19.23 -15.34 -13.88
C TRP A 657 -19.87 -14.17 -14.61
N PHE A 658 -20.77 -14.47 -15.55
CA PHE A 658 -21.46 -13.50 -16.37
C PHE A 658 -22.84 -13.15 -15.78
N ILE A 659 -23.11 -11.85 -15.66
CA ILE A 659 -24.35 -11.26 -15.11
C ILE A 659 -24.78 -10.12 -16.04
N ASP A 660 -26.06 -10.04 -16.42
CA ASP A 660 -26.53 -9.01 -17.34
C ASP A 660 -27.01 -7.73 -16.63
N ASN A 661 -27.37 -7.78 -15.34
CA ASN A 661 -27.61 -6.60 -14.52
C ASN A 661 -26.35 -6.06 -13.88
N GLN A 662 -26.00 -4.84 -14.31
CA GLN A 662 -24.83 -4.14 -13.82
C GLN A 662 -24.87 -3.81 -12.32
N ALA A 663 -26.06 -3.55 -11.76
CA ALA A 663 -26.19 -3.28 -10.32
C ALA A 663 -25.93 -4.56 -9.50
N SER A 664 -26.47 -5.70 -9.95
CA SER A 664 -26.20 -7.03 -9.36
C SER A 664 -24.72 -7.35 -9.41
N LEU A 665 -24.09 -7.14 -10.56
CA LEU A 665 -22.65 -7.33 -10.76
C LEU A 665 -21.82 -6.51 -9.77
N VAL A 666 -22.10 -5.20 -9.63
CA VAL A 666 -21.37 -4.33 -8.70
C VAL A 666 -21.62 -4.73 -7.24
N ALA A 667 -22.85 -5.15 -6.89
CA ALA A 667 -23.17 -5.66 -5.56
C ALA A 667 -22.35 -6.93 -5.25
N CYS A 668 -22.27 -7.87 -6.20
CA CYS A 668 -21.52 -9.12 -6.06
C CYS A 668 -20.00 -8.91 -5.97
N ILE A 669 -19.43 -8.03 -6.80
CA ILE A 669 -18.00 -7.65 -6.74
C ILE A 669 -17.70 -7.01 -5.38
N SER A 670 -18.53 -6.06 -4.97
CA SER A 670 -18.25 -5.29 -3.77
C SER A 670 -18.58 -6.05 -2.49
N GLY A 671 -19.44 -7.06 -2.53
CA GLY A 671 -19.94 -7.78 -1.34
C GLY A 671 -20.90 -6.93 -0.51
N GLY A 672 -21.64 -6.01 -1.14
CA GLY A 672 -22.60 -5.16 -0.46
C GLY A 672 -23.38 -4.23 -1.38
N SER A 673 -24.50 -3.70 -0.87
CA SER A 673 -25.37 -2.76 -1.57
C SER A 673 -25.87 -1.66 -0.64
N ARG A 674 -26.51 -0.62 -1.21
CA ARG A 674 -27.30 0.37 -0.45
C ARG A 674 -28.68 -0.16 -0.08
N GLU A 675 -29.21 -1.06 -0.90
CA GLU A 675 -30.46 -1.78 -0.65
C GLU A 675 -30.17 -2.90 0.36
N GLN A 676 -30.88 -2.90 1.49
CA GLN A 676 -30.55 -3.76 2.63
C GLN A 676 -30.66 -5.25 2.31
N ASP A 677 -31.71 -5.67 1.62
CA ASP A 677 -31.93 -7.07 1.23
C ASP A 677 -30.87 -7.57 0.22
N VAL A 678 -30.52 -6.74 -0.77
CA VAL A 678 -29.42 -7.03 -1.70
C VAL A 678 -28.07 -7.06 -0.97
N HIS A 679 -27.88 -6.16 0.01
CA HIS A 679 -26.67 -6.13 0.83
C HIS A 679 -26.49 -7.44 1.61
N GLU A 680 -27.56 -7.92 2.26
CA GLU A 680 -27.56 -9.19 3.00
C GLU A 680 -27.17 -10.37 2.09
N VAL A 681 -27.78 -10.46 0.89
CA VAL A 681 -27.49 -11.53 -0.09
C VAL A 681 -26.07 -11.44 -0.65
N ALA A 682 -25.64 -10.26 -1.12
CA ALA A 682 -24.30 -10.06 -1.69
C ALA A 682 -23.19 -10.26 -0.65
N HIS A 683 -23.47 -9.95 0.60
CA HIS A 683 -22.55 -10.18 1.69
C HIS A 683 -22.43 -11.67 2.03
N MET A 684 -23.54 -12.38 2.11
CA MET A 684 -23.53 -13.82 2.35
C MET A 684 -22.85 -14.60 1.24
N SER A 685 -23.07 -14.20 -0.03
CA SER A 685 -22.33 -14.79 -1.14
C SER A 685 -20.82 -14.50 -1.00
N ALA A 686 -20.40 -13.35 -0.48
CA ALA A 686 -18.98 -13.07 -0.23
C ALA A 686 -18.38 -13.98 0.86
N ILE A 687 -19.10 -14.23 1.96
CA ILE A 687 -18.65 -15.15 3.02
C ILE A 687 -18.52 -16.58 2.47
N LEU A 688 -19.53 -17.08 1.75
CA LEU A 688 -19.48 -18.44 1.21
C LEU A 688 -18.36 -18.60 0.18
N ARG A 689 -18.13 -17.61 -0.69
CA ARG A 689 -17.00 -17.61 -1.62
C ARG A 689 -15.66 -17.75 -0.90
N SER A 690 -15.49 -17.01 0.19
CA SER A 690 -14.30 -17.12 1.04
C SER A 690 -14.17 -18.51 1.67
N ARG A 691 -15.26 -19.05 2.26
CA ARG A 691 -15.26 -20.41 2.86
C ARG A 691 -14.99 -21.52 1.85
N LEU A 692 -15.36 -21.30 0.59
CA LEU A 692 -15.11 -22.23 -0.51
C LEU A 692 -13.74 -22.04 -1.16
N GLY A 693 -12.92 -21.07 -0.74
CA GLY A 693 -11.60 -20.82 -1.35
C GLY A 693 -11.66 -20.32 -2.79
N MET A 694 -12.80 -19.72 -3.19
CA MET A 694 -13.06 -19.32 -4.57
C MET A 694 -12.38 -18.01 -4.95
N ARG A 695 -11.91 -17.92 -6.20
CA ARG A 695 -11.61 -16.64 -6.85
C ARG A 695 -12.62 -16.42 -7.97
N ILE A 696 -13.39 -15.35 -7.88
CA ILE A 696 -14.45 -15.04 -8.85
C ILE A 696 -14.18 -13.72 -9.55
N TRP A 697 -14.42 -13.72 -10.87
CA TRP A 697 -14.44 -12.56 -11.72
C TRP A 697 -15.86 -12.40 -12.25
N PHE A 698 -16.56 -11.37 -11.81
CA PHE A 698 -17.86 -11.02 -12.38
C PHE A 698 -17.66 -10.14 -13.60
N GLU A 699 -18.27 -10.54 -14.70
CA GLU A 699 -18.26 -9.81 -15.95
C GLU A 699 -19.68 -9.55 -16.41
N TRP A 700 -19.87 -8.42 -17.08
CA TRP A 700 -21.15 -8.11 -17.69
C TRP A 700 -21.32 -8.87 -19.01
N VAL A 701 -22.54 -9.34 -19.29
CA VAL A 701 -22.93 -9.92 -20.58
C VAL A 701 -24.22 -9.24 -21.05
N ASP A 702 -24.35 -8.97 -22.35
CA ASP A 702 -25.63 -8.50 -22.89
C ASP A 702 -26.68 -9.61 -22.88
N SER A 703 -27.94 -9.26 -22.60
CA SER A 703 -29.02 -10.24 -22.44
C SER A 703 -29.21 -11.13 -23.69
N ASP A 704 -29.02 -10.60 -24.90
CA ASP A 704 -29.10 -11.38 -26.15
C ASP A 704 -27.99 -12.44 -26.26
N SER A 705 -26.84 -12.19 -25.63
CA SER A 705 -25.70 -13.10 -25.57
C SER A 705 -25.71 -14.01 -24.34
N ASN A 706 -26.61 -13.79 -23.37
CA ASN A 706 -26.68 -14.58 -22.15
C ASN A 706 -27.40 -15.93 -22.39
N PRO A 707 -26.70 -17.07 -22.31
CA PRO A 707 -27.31 -18.37 -22.57
C PRO A 707 -28.32 -18.80 -21.48
N SER A 708 -28.27 -18.22 -20.27
CA SER A 708 -29.20 -18.59 -19.17
C SER A 708 -30.54 -17.86 -19.20
N ASP A 709 -30.74 -16.89 -20.10
CA ASP A 709 -31.98 -16.06 -20.14
C ASP A 709 -33.25 -16.90 -20.36
N GLY A 710 -33.19 -17.90 -21.24
CA GLY A 710 -34.34 -18.80 -21.46
C GLY A 710 -34.71 -19.62 -20.21
N LEU A 711 -33.71 -20.10 -19.47
CA LEU A 711 -33.93 -20.87 -18.24
C LEU A 711 -34.49 -20.03 -17.10
N SER A 712 -34.23 -18.72 -17.09
CA SER A 712 -34.79 -17.80 -16.09
C SER A 712 -36.25 -17.45 -16.41
N ARG A 713 -36.66 -17.44 -17.68
CA ARG A 713 -38.03 -17.09 -18.14
C ARG A 713 -38.94 -18.30 -18.24
N ASP A 714 -38.57 -19.26 -19.09
CA ASP A 714 -39.40 -20.42 -19.46
C ASP A 714 -39.04 -21.68 -18.67
N GLY A 715 -38.03 -21.61 -17.78
CA GLY A 715 -37.55 -22.76 -17.02
C GLY A 715 -37.05 -23.87 -17.94
N LEU A 716 -37.42 -25.11 -17.64
CA LEU A 716 -37.04 -26.27 -18.48
C LEU A 716 -37.75 -26.29 -19.84
N CYS A 717 -38.71 -25.41 -20.10
CA CYS A 717 -39.44 -25.32 -21.37
C CYS A 717 -38.71 -24.48 -22.43
N ASP A 718 -37.58 -23.85 -22.11
CA ASP A 718 -36.80 -23.09 -23.09
C ASP A 718 -36.29 -23.98 -24.24
N VAL A 719 -36.81 -23.71 -25.44
CA VAL A 719 -36.49 -24.46 -26.65
C VAL A 719 -35.01 -24.36 -27.00
N TRP A 720 -34.37 -23.21 -26.74
CA TRP A 720 -32.97 -23.03 -27.09
C TRP A 720 -32.06 -23.89 -26.20
N SER A 721 -32.30 -23.92 -24.89
CA SER A 721 -31.57 -24.76 -23.94
C SER A 721 -31.81 -26.26 -24.16
N GLN A 722 -33.05 -26.67 -24.45
CA GLN A 722 -33.38 -28.08 -24.78
C GLN A 722 -32.69 -28.58 -26.05
N ALA A 723 -32.41 -27.69 -27.00
CA ALA A 723 -31.68 -28.03 -28.22
C ALA A 723 -30.18 -28.26 -27.97
N GLN A 724 -29.67 -27.95 -26.78
CA GLN A 724 -28.28 -28.19 -26.40
C GLN A 724 -28.10 -29.57 -25.75
N ASP A 725 -26.93 -30.18 -25.94
CA ASP A 725 -26.55 -31.45 -25.27
C ASP A 725 -26.07 -31.19 -23.83
N TRP A 726 -26.95 -30.58 -23.02
CA TRP A 726 -26.66 -30.16 -21.64
C TRP A 726 -27.48 -30.97 -20.63
N HIS A 727 -26.94 -31.14 -19.42
CA HIS A 727 -27.74 -31.65 -18.31
C HIS A 727 -28.56 -30.49 -17.74
N LEU A 728 -29.88 -30.56 -17.87
CA LEU A 728 -30.83 -29.55 -17.40
C LEU A 728 -31.63 -30.09 -16.22
N GLU A 729 -31.77 -29.28 -15.17
CA GLU A 729 -32.59 -29.64 -14.00
C GLU A 729 -33.39 -28.46 -13.44
N GLU A 730 -34.55 -28.76 -12.84
CA GLU A 730 -35.29 -27.82 -12.02
C GLU A 730 -35.06 -28.18 -10.56
N VAL A 731 -34.55 -27.21 -9.80
CA VAL A 731 -34.07 -27.42 -8.43
C VAL A 731 -34.96 -26.64 -7.47
N PRO A 732 -35.40 -27.23 -6.34
CA PRO A 732 -36.14 -26.49 -5.33
C PRO A 732 -35.26 -25.41 -4.69
N PHE A 733 -35.87 -24.29 -4.33
CA PHE A 733 -35.18 -23.20 -3.65
C PHE A 733 -34.55 -23.68 -2.32
N PRO A 734 -33.24 -23.46 -2.09
CA PRO A 734 -32.59 -23.95 -0.90
C PRO A 734 -33.10 -23.19 0.34
N VAL A 735 -33.62 -23.92 1.33
CA VAL A 735 -34.11 -23.36 2.61
C VAL A 735 -33.04 -22.50 3.32
N ALA A 736 -31.76 -22.83 3.14
CA ALA A 736 -30.64 -22.06 3.68
C ALA A 736 -30.50 -20.66 3.07
N ALA A 737 -31.08 -20.40 1.89
CA ALA A 737 -31.10 -19.08 1.26
C ALA A 737 -32.26 -18.20 1.73
N GLU A 738 -33.14 -18.70 2.60
CA GLU A 738 -34.20 -17.88 3.18
C GLU A 738 -33.63 -16.77 4.07
N ARG A 739 -34.21 -15.57 4.02
CA ARG A 739 -33.65 -14.38 4.67
C ARG A 739 -33.42 -14.56 6.17
N HIS A 740 -34.37 -15.19 6.86
CA HIS A 740 -34.27 -15.44 8.30
C HIS A 740 -33.14 -16.43 8.65
N ARG A 741 -32.82 -17.38 7.76
CA ARG A 741 -31.69 -18.31 7.89
C ARG A 741 -30.37 -17.62 7.59
N LEU A 742 -30.32 -16.80 6.53
CA LEU A 742 -29.14 -15.98 6.24
C LEU A 742 -28.73 -15.12 7.42
N GLN A 743 -29.69 -14.54 8.13
CA GLN A 743 -29.43 -13.76 9.35
C GLN A 743 -28.95 -14.63 10.52
N ALA A 744 -29.48 -15.85 10.67
CA ALA A 744 -29.07 -16.76 11.74
C ALA A 744 -27.68 -17.39 11.49
N ASP A 745 -27.38 -17.78 10.25
CA ASP A 745 -26.12 -18.41 9.87
C ASP A 745 -24.96 -17.39 9.82
N LEU A 746 -25.26 -16.09 9.66
CA LEU A 746 -24.30 -14.99 9.90
C LEU A 746 -23.85 -14.89 11.36
N LEU A 747 -24.66 -15.39 12.30
CA LEU A 747 -24.47 -15.25 13.74
C LEU A 747 -23.88 -16.49 14.40
N LEU A 748 -23.95 -17.64 13.73
CA LEU A 748 -23.62 -18.96 14.25
C LEU A 748 -22.75 -19.72 13.26
N GLU A 749 -21.48 -19.32 13.12
CA GLU A 749 -20.32 -20.17 12.77
C GLU A 749 -19.03 -19.35 12.62
#